data_AF-A0A4R5EPE9-F1
#
_entry.id   AF-A0A4R5EPE9-F1
#
_cell.length_a   1.000
_cell.length_b   1.000
_cell.length_c   1.000
_cell.angle_alpha   90.00
_cell.angle_beta   90.00
_cell.angle_gamma   90.00
#
_symmetry.space_group_name_H-M   'P 1'
#
loop_
_entity.id
_entity.type
_entity.pdbx_description
1 polymer ?
#
loop_
_entity_poly.entity_id
_entity_poly.type
_entity_poly.pdbx_seq_one_letter_code
_entity_poly.pdbx_strand_id
1 'polypeptide(L)'
;MPRVRLDGTGRGHHPPARLGRRREPGAGQQRGTARVPVLRGRHRRRRRPARPHGPPGRDRRPQRDVDRPLLGHARSHRGRLPARRLVPARRRRPSGRGRLPLLRRPRRGLDPDVVRERVPARRGGGRAEAPGGRQLRCRRARGRQGRRRGRPQGGVRRQPRPAGGHRPHGRAGAVPARAARDPRRRRAALRARRGEGAARRPARAAGGGFVNAARAALLAAGSRVLLSDDAGRTRTGEELAGRVDRLAGALAGRGLAGGRIGLWHSNAIAAVEASLAVEWLGATRVPVDPGAAPAEAASIWAAAGTDAVLADREHAGPGALVHDDDEPLAGPPVPPVPEVPADRTLLLYPRAVRSGELMAVPISYGNWEATMAANTALYRDGGYGPGFGPDECFLTVQQLMHGTGLVGTFPFLRMGLPQVIMRGFDADAVLDLLRSGTVTSTMMVTGMVTRLAAAVRRRPGGLGPLRRLLYGGAPLPPGDLRDVALLLGDVLVQIYGRLEGGWPLTVLDQADHRAVAGGDMSRAGSCGRPVAAAGELRVAPSGEVRVRSPMVVAEYADADGWCSLGDLGRLADGYLHLRGRLDRMINTGYHVYPQEIEDAIRRIPGVADVLVSGEPGGRHGETVVAHIVPSGDAAPRALAARVEDELRSRFARYKVPRRFVVTGDLPEE
;
A
#
# COMPACT_ATOMS: atom_id res chain seq x y z
N MET A 1 -50.24 51.09 -2.03
CA MET A 1 -49.26 52.16 -1.71
C MET A 1 -48.48 51.76 -0.47
N PRO A 2 -47.20 52.15 -0.31
CA PRO A 2 -46.42 53.10 -1.11
C PRO A 2 -45.53 52.39 -2.17
N ARG A 3 -45.64 52.72 -3.48
CA ARG A 3 -44.89 53.73 -4.29
C ARG A 3 -43.41 53.34 -4.51
N VAL A 4 -43.04 52.62 -5.59
CA VAL A 4 -42.71 53.06 -6.99
C VAL A 4 -41.49 53.98 -7.10
N ARG A 5 -40.42 53.52 -7.78
CA ARG A 5 -39.96 54.05 -9.09
C ARG A 5 -38.88 53.16 -9.74
N LEU A 6 -39.20 52.73 -10.97
CA LEU A 6 -38.28 52.31 -12.04
C LEU A 6 -38.15 53.49 -13.01
N ASP A 7 -36.97 53.62 -13.62
CA ASP A 7 -36.69 54.17 -14.97
C ASP A 7 -35.32 53.54 -15.33
N GLY A 8 -35.07 52.82 -16.45
CA GLY A 8 -35.43 53.08 -17.84
C GLY A 8 -34.40 54.07 -18.42
N THR A 9 -33.67 53.91 -19.53
CA THR A 9 -33.70 53.06 -20.72
C THR A 9 -32.44 53.38 -21.57
N GLY A 10 -32.14 52.58 -22.62
CA GLY A 10 -31.36 53.00 -23.80
C GLY A 10 -30.19 52.07 -24.15
N ARG A 11 -30.37 50.99 -24.94
CA ARG A 11 -30.38 50.89 -26.42
C ARG A 11 -29.08 51.37 -27.10
N GLY A 12 -28.29 50.43 -27.63
CA GLY A 12 -28.09 50.19 -29.09
C GLY A 12 -26.58 50.31 -29.37
N HIS A 13 -25.89 49.66 -30.32
CA HIS A 13 -26.20 48.95 -31.55
C HIS A 13 -24.93 48.13 -31.95
N HIS A 14 -25.08 46.91 -32.49
CA HIS A 14 -24.15 46.29 -33.47
C HIS A 14 -24.27 47.04 -34.84
N PRO A 15 -23.42 46.89 -35.90
CA PRO A 15 -22.63 45.72 -36.37
C PRO A 15 -21.32 46.15 -37.17
N PRO A 16 -20.82 45.50 -38.26
CA PRO A 16 -20.59 44.08 -38.63
C PRO A 16 -19.13 43.71 -39.07
N ALA A 17 -18.91 42.39 -39.17
CA ALA A 17 -17.97 41.56 -39.94
C ALA A 17 -16.93 42.14 -40.93
N ARG A 18 -15.77 41.43 -41.05
CA ARG A 18 -15.17 40.99 -42.34
C ARG A 18 -14.11 39.88 -42.20
N LEU A 19 -14.15 38.97 -43.17
CA LEU A 19 -13.20 37.91 -43.50
C LEU A 19 -11.84 38.46 -43.99
N GLY A 20 -10.73 37.75 -43.73
CA GLY A 20 -9.43 38.04 -44.35
C GLY A 20 -8.39 36.94 -44.10
N ARG A 21 -7.86 36.37 -45.18
CA ARG A 21 -6.94 35.22 -45.24
C ARG A 21 -5.48 35.56 -44.85
N ARG A 22 -4.77 34.52 -44.39
CA ARG A 22 -3.34 34.15 -44.55
C ARG A 22 -2.27 35.26 -44.51
N ARG A 23 -1.29 35.09 -43.60
CA ARG A 23 0.15 34.87 -43.91
C ARG A 23 0.96 34.62 -42.63
N GLU A 24 1.66 33.47 -42.59
CA GLU A 24 2.92 33.27 -41.86
C GLU A 24 4.01 34.23 -42.44
N PRO A 25 5.09 34.62 -41.71
CA PRO A 25 6.06 33.69 -41.11
C PRO A 25 6.72 34.14 -39.78
N GLY A 26 7.48 33.24 -39.15
CA GLY A 26 8.56 33.65 -38.23
C GLY A 26 8.80 32.69 -37.07
N ALA A 27 9.78 31.79 -37.25
CA ALA A 27 10.29 30.88 -36.24
C ALA A 27 10.85 31.60 -34.99
N GLY A 28 10.59 31.04 -33.81
CA GLY A 28 11.14 31.51 -32.54
C GLY A 28 10.97 30.53 -31.39
N GLN A 29 11.93 29.62 -31.25
CA GLN A 29 12.36 28.96 -30.00
C GLN A 29 11.31 28.42 -29.01
N GLN A 30 10.92 27.15 -29.20
CA GLN A 30 10.33 26.33 -28.12
C GLN A 30 11.43 25.82 -27.18
N ARG A 31 11.37 26.23 -25.91
CA ARG A 31 12.05 25.54 -24.80
C ARG A 31 11.30 24.25 -24.51
N GLY A 32 12.03 23.13 -24.53
CA GLY A 32 11.48 21.78 -24.46
C GLY A 32 10.74 21.48 -23.16
N THR A 33 9.47 21.09 -23.29
CA THR A 33 8.75 20.30 -22.29
C THR A 33 9.14 18.83 -22.47
N ALA A 34 9.53 18.17 -21.38
CA ALA A 34 9.79 16.74 -21.37
C ALA A 34 8.50 15.99 -21.76
N ARG A 35 8.47 15.41 -22.96
CA ARG A 35 7.39 14.52 -23.38
C ARG A 35 7.51 13.22 -22.60
N VAL A 36 6.55 12.96 -21.71
CA VAL A 36 6.32 11.61 -21.16
C VAL A 36 5.89 10.72 -22.34
N PRO A 37 6.55 9.57 -22.59
CA PRO A 37 6.20 8.71 -23.70
C PRO A 37 4.82 8.08 -23.47
N VAL A 38 3.89 8.36 -24.38
CA VAL A 38 2.60 7.66 -24.48
C VAL A 38 2.88 6.23 -24.93
N LEU A 39 2.54 5.25 -24.08
CA LEU A 39 2.59 3.83 -24.43
C LEU A 39 1.59 3.53 -25.56
N ARG A 40 2.08 3.43 -26.80
CA ARG A 40 1.29 2.84 -27.90
C ARG A 40 1.24 1.33 -27.69
N GLY A 41 0.18 0.86 -27.03
CA GLY A 41 -0.14 -0.56 -26.95
C GLY A 41 -0.26 -1.18 -28.34
N ARG A 42 0.52 -2.24 -28.59
CA ARG A 42 0.34 -3.08 -29.79
C ARG A 42 -1.05 -3.72 -29.72
N HIS A 43 -1.95 -3.31 -30.61
CA HIS A 43 -3.26 -3.91 -30.81
C HIS A 43 -3.15 -5.41 -31.08
N ARG A 44 -3.45 -6.24 -30.09
CA ARG A 44 -3.94 -7.61 -30.34
C ARG A 44 -5.42 -7.49 -30.70
N ARG A 45 -5.73 -7.60 -32.00
CA ARG A 45 -7.10 -7.76 -32.50
C ARG A 45 -7.73 -8.98 -31.80
N ARG A 46 -8.67 -8.75 -30.89
CA ARG A 46 -9.57 -9.79 -30.40
C ARG A 46 -10.49 -10.21 -31.55
N ARG A 47 -10.32 -11.44 -32.05
CA ARG A 47 -11.33 -12.11 -32.88
C ARG A 47 -12.57 -12.32 -32.02
N ARG A 48 -13.74 -11.92 -32.54
CA ARG A 48 -15.06 -12.21 -31.94
C ARG A 48 -15.26 -13.72 -31.81
N PRO A 49 -15.82 -14.25 -30.71
CA PRO A 49 -16.35 -15.61 -30.69
C PRO A 49 -17.65 -15.65 -31.51
N ALA A 50 -17.81 -16.71 -32.31
CA ALA A 50 -19.04 -17.03 -33.00
C ALA A 50 -20.16 -17.34 -32.00
N ARG A 51 -21.40 -16.97 -32.37
CA ARG A 51 -22.63 -17.26 -31.63
C ARG A 51 -22.84 -18.78 -31.54
N PRO A 52 -23.29 -19.34 -30.40
CA PRO A 52 -23.77 -20.72 -30.38
C PRO A 52 -25.17 -20.80 -31.00
N HIS A 53 -25.34 -21.83 -31.84
CA HIS A 53 -26.59 -22.25 -32.45
C HIS A 53 -27.64 -22.59 -31.38
N GLY A 54 -28.85 -22.08 -31.56
CA GLY A 54 -30.03 -22.52 -30.81
C GLY A 54 -30.56 -23.86 -31.35
N PRO A 55 -31.29 -24.64 -30.53
CA PRO A 55 -31.99 -25.83 -31.00
C PRO A 55 -33.35 -25.47 -31.64
N PRO A 56 -33.88 -26.30 -32.56
CA PRO A 56 -35.11 -26.01 -33.28
C PRO A 56 -36.35 -26.28 -32.41
N GLY A 57 -37.39 -25.47 -32.63
CA GLY A 57 -38.66 -25.57 -31.92
C GLY A 57 -39.51 -26.77 -32.34
N ARG A 58 -40.42 -27.15 -31.45
CA ARG A 58 -41.72 -27.73 -31.81
C ARG A 58 -42.81 -27.14 -30.91
N ASP A 59 -43.87 -26.74 -31.59
CA ASP A 59 -45.13 -26.21 -31.11
C ASP A 59 -45.82 -27.08 -30.06
N ARG A 60 -46.51 -26.41 -29.12
CA ARG A 60 -47.96 -26.58 -28.85
C ARG A 60 -48.43 -25.52 -27.83
N ARG A 61 -49.32 -24.63 -28.27
CA ARG A 61 -50.31 -23.93 -27.41
C ARG A 61 -51.56 -24.83 -27.24
N PRO A 62 -52.66 -24.39 -26.60
CA PRO A 62 -52.87 -24.10 -25.17
C PRO A 62 -54.13 -24.85 -24.63
N GLN A 63 -54.31 -25.04 -23.31
CA GLN A 63 -55.66 -25.23 -22.77
C GLN A 63 -55.78 -24.99 -21.26
N ARG A 64 -57.00 -24.57 -20.91
CA ARG A 64 -57.55 -23.97 -19.67
C ARG A 64 -57.97 -24.99 -18.61
N ASP A 65 -58.12 -24.46 -17.38
CA ASP A 65 -59.03 -24.79 -16.24
C ASP A 65 -59.00 -26.26 -15.73
N VAL A 66 -59.12 -26.64 -14.44
CA VAL A 66 -60.11 -26.34 -13.39
C VAL A 66 -59.56 -27.00 -12.08
N ASP A 67 -60.10 -26.61 -10.93
CA ASP A 67 -60.22 -27.35 -9.64
C ASP A 67 -59.24 -27.05 -8.48
N ARG A 68 -59.69 -26.11 -7.65
CA ARG A 68 -59.71 -26.13 -6.17
C ARG A 68 -60.88 -27.05 -5.72
N PRO A 69 -61.04 -27.54 -4.45
CA PRO A 69 -60.97 -26.68 -3.24
C PRO A 69 -60.72 -27.37 -1.85
N LEU A 70 -60.85 -26.57 -0.76
CA LEU A 70 -61.19 -26.88 0.66
C LEU A 70 -60.07 -27.46 1.57
N LEU A 71 -59.83 -27.10 2.85
CA LEU A 71 -60.41 -26.28 3.95
C LEU A 71 -59.24 -26.00 4.96
N GLY A 72 -59.21 -25.04 5.89
CA GLY A 72 -60.27 -24.24 6.50
C GLY A 72 -59.73 -23.08 7.39
N HIS A 73 -60.68 -22.27 7.85
CA HIS A 73 -60.58 -20.96 8.50
C HIS A 73 -60.48 -20.97 10.04
N ALA A 74 -59.95 -19.88 10.60
CA ALA A 74 -60.59 -19.01 11.62
C ALA A 74 -59.82 -17.67 11.73
N ARG A 75 -60.33 -16.52 11.23
CA ARG A 75 -61.12 -15.46 11.92
C ARG A 75 -60.39 -14.78 13.10
N SER A 76 -60.42 -13.47 13.36
CA SER A 76 -60.75 -12.20 12.68
C SER A 76 -60.69 -11.11 13.76
N HIS A 77 -60.16 -9.90 13.51
CA HIS A 77 -60.86 -8.62 13.76
C HIS A 77 -60.04 -7.40 13.30
N ARG A 78 -60.70 -6.54 12.53
CA ARG A 78 -60.27 -5.21 12.07
C ARG A 78 -60.80 -4.13 13.02
N GLY A 79 -60.03 -3.07 13.22
CA GLY A 79 -60.49 -1.75 13.68
C GLY A 79 -59.89 -0.65 12.80
N ARG A 80 -60.71 0.34 12.40
CA ARG A 80 -60.45 1.38 11.38
C ARG A 80 -59.64 2.58 11.90
N LEU A 81 -58.77 3.11 11.03
CA LEU A 81 -58.35 4.51 10.70
C LEU A 81 -58.84 5.70 11.59
N PRO A 82 -58.05 6.80 11.77
CA PRO A 82 -57.79 7.74 10.66
C PRO A 82 -56.44 8.48 10.60
N ALA A 83 -56.16 9.02 9.42
CA ALA A 83 -55.03 9.89 9.07
C ALA A 83 -55.07 11.23 9.82
N ARG A 84 -53.92 11.66 10.35
CA ARG A 84 -53.67 13.06 10.75
C ARG A 84 -52.25 13.51 10.38
N ARG A 85 -52.22 14.77 9.93
CA ARG A 85 -51.13 15.62 9.46
C ARG A 85 -49.84 15.51 10.28
N LEU A 86 -48.70 15.40 9.59
CA LEU A 86 -47.36 15.64 10.16
C LEU A 86 -46.95 17.11 9.94
N VAL A 87 -46.89 17.85 11.04
CA VAL A 87 -46.20 19.14 11.20
C VAL A 87 -44.76 18.84 11.68
N PRO A 88 -43.73 19.58 11.26
CA PRO A 88 -42.34 19.17 11.44
C PRO A 88 -41.87 19.32 12.89
N ALA A 89 -41.48 18.20 13.52
CA ALA A 89 -40.85 18.20 14.82
C ALA A 89 -39.32 18.27 14.69
N ARG A 90 -38.80 19.33 15.32
CA ARG A 90 -37.40 19.73 15.54
C ARG A 90 -36.39 18.57 15.63
N ARG A 91 -35.32 18.70 14.83
CA ARG A 91 -34.07 17.93 14.93
C ARG A 91 -33.49 18.04 16.35
N ARG A 92 -33.56 16.95 17.14
CA ARG A 92 -32.60 16.72 18.23
C ARG A 92 -31.37 16.04 17.62
N ARG A 93 -30.22 16.73 17.66
CA ARG A 93 -28.90 16.13 17.44
C ARG A 93 -28.65 15.10 18.55
N PRO A 94 -28.26 13.85 18.24
CA PRO A 94 -27.56 13.02 19.21
C PRO A 94 -26.07 13.35 19.12
N SER A 95 -25.58 14.11 20.09
CA SER A 95 -24.19 14.00 20.53
C SER A 95 -24.03 12.63 21.21
N GLY A 96 -23.62 11.63 20.45
CA GLY A 96 -23.43 10.28 20.96
C GLY A 96 -22.23 9.63 20.30
N ARG A 97 -21.07 9.71 20.98
CA ARG A 97 -19.91 8.86 20.69
C ARG A 97 -20.36 7.41 20.84
N GLY A 98 -20.69 6.74 19.73
CA GLY A 98 -20.77 5.28 19.71
C GLY A 98 -19.39 4.76 20.09
N ARG A 99 -19.27 4.18 21.29
CA ARG A 99 -18.06 3.49 21.71
C ARG A 99 -17.93 2.25 20.84
N LEU A 100 -17.00 2.28 19.88
CA LEU A 100 -16.52 1.06 19.24
C LEU A 100 -15.81 0.23 20.34
N PRO A 101 -16.05 -1.09 20.43
CA PRO A 101 -15.27 -1.95 21.29
C PRO A 101 -13.84 -2.03 20.74
N LEU A 102 -12.95 -1.30 21.41
CA LEU A 102 -11.52 -1.26 21.12
C LEU A 102 -10.83 -2.32 21.95
N LEU A 103 -9.90 -3.06 21.33
CA LEU A 103 -8.95 -3.89 22.06
C LEU A 103 -8.04 -2.99 22.92
N ARG A 104 -8.44 -2.70 24.16
CA ARG A 104 -7.45 -2.69 25.22
C ARG A 104 -7.05 -4.13 25.42
N ARG A 105 -5.89 -4.52 24.87
CA ARG A 105 -5.33 -5.86 25.10
C ARG A 105 -5.24 -6.09 26.61
N PRO A 106 -5.72 -7.23 27.13
CA PRO A 106 -5.47 -7.58 28.53
C PRO A 106 -3.95 -7.64 28.74
N ARG A 107 -3.47 -6.99 29.80
CA ARG A 107 -2.09 -7.14 30.28
C ARG A 107 -1.90 -8.60 30.68
N ARG A 108 -1.45 -9.47 29.76
CA ARG A 108 -0.84 -10.74 30.16
C ARG A 108 0.54 -10.38 30.70
N GLY A 109 0.66 -10.29 32.03
CA GLY A 109 1.96 -10.36 32.68
C GLY A 109 2.54 -11.72 32.35
N LEU A 110 3.62 -11.74 31.55
CA LEU A 110 4.43 -12.93 31.42
C LEU A 110 5.24 -13.06 32.70
N ASP A 111 5.02 -14.15 33.41
CA ASP A 111 5.81 -14.55 34.57
C ASP A 111 7.26 -14.82 34.10
N PRO A 112 8.26 -14.08 34.60
CA PRO A 112 9.65 -14.21 34.13
C PRO A 112 10.27 -15.59 34.41
N ASP A 113 9.64 -16.45 35.21
CA ASP A 113 10.22 -17.72 35.63
C ASP A 113 9.95 -18.91 34.69
N VAL A 114 9.11 -18.75 33.65
CA VAL A 114 8.77 -19.84 32.70
C VAL A 114 9.77 -19.99 31.53
N VAL A 115 10.79 -19.12 31.42
CA VAL A 115 11.80 -19.17 30.31
C VAL A 115 13.12 -19.84 30.74
N ARG A 116 13.14 -20.58 31.84
CA ARG A 116 14.31 -21.36 32.27
C ARG A 116 13.98 -22.83 32.44
N GLU A 117 13.72 -23.53 31.33
CA GLU A 117 14.10 -24.93 31.21
C GLU A 117 13.96 -25.43 29.77
N ARG A 118 14.81 -26.39 29.40
CA ARG A 118 14.91 -27.12 28.12
C ARG A 118 15.83 -26.52 27.05
N VAL A 119 17.14 -26.62 27.33
CA VAL A 119 18.14 -26.91 26.29
C VAL A 119 18.86 -28.20 26.72
N PRO A 120 18.69 -29.34 26.03
CA PRO A 120 19.57 -30.48 26.25
C PRO A 120 20.90 -30.23 25.54
N ALA A 121 22.00 -30.31 26.31
CA ALA A 121 23.35 -30.34 25.78
C ALA A 121 23.57 -31.63 24.96
N ARG A 122 24.02 -31.53 23.70
CA ARG A 122 24.58 -32.67 22.96
C ARG A 122 26.11 -32.59 22.94
N ARG A 123 26.74 -33.47 23.72
CA ARG A 123 28.13 -33.93 23.54
C ARG A 123 28.19 -34.91 22.36
N GLY A 124 29.33 -34.94 21.68
CA GLY A 124 29.52 -35.52 20.35
C GLY A 124 29.89 -37.01 20.28
N GLY A 125 30.32 -37.40 19.07
CA GLY A 125 31.00 -38.65 18.74
C GLY A 125 30.20 -39.59 17.82
N GLY A 126 30.70 -39.84 16.60
CA GLY A 126 30.22 -40.94 15.73
C GLY A 126 30.51 -40.74 14.24
N ARG A 127 31.57 -41.41 13.74
CA ARG A 127 31.94 -41.56 12.32
C ARG A 127 31.09 -42.62 11.62
N ALA A 128 30.83 -42.46 10.31
CA ALA A 128 30.74 -43.50 9.26
C ALA A 128 30.45 -42.79 7.91
N GLU A 129 31.42 -42.69 6.99
CA GLU A 129 31.71 -43.60 5.85
C GLU A 129 30.91 -43.29 4.57
N ALA A 130 31.64 -43.14 3.47
CA ALA A 130 31.18 -42.86 2.11
C ALA A 130 31.60 -44.00 1.17
N PRO A 131 30.85 -44.32 0.10
CA PRO A 131 31.38 -45.14 -0.98
C PRO A 131 31.81 -44.30 -2.20
N GLY A 132 32.98 -44.66 -2.75
CA GLY A 132 33.59 -44.14 -3.97
C GLY A 132 32.75 -44.37 -5.24
N GLY A 133 33.06 -43.83 -6.41
CA GLY A 133 34.35 -43.47 -7.00
C GLY A 133 34.54 -44.32 -8.25
N ARG A 134 34.35 -43.76 -9.45
CA ARG A 134 34.86 -44.30 -10.74
C ARG A 134 35.12 -43.17 -11.73
N GLN A 135 36.41 -42.92 -11.99
CA GLN A 135 36.92 -42.18 -13.15
C GLN A 135 37.03 -43.15 -14.34
N LEU A 136 36.80 -42.67 -15.57
CA LEU A 136 37.44 -43.22 -16.78
C LEU A 136 37.50 -42.18 -17.93
N ARG A 137 38.76 -41.75 -18.17
CA ARG A 137 39.51 -41.32 -19.37
C ARG A 137 38.83 -40.82 -20.67
N CYS A 138 39.55 -39.83 -21.22
CA CYS A 138 39.49 -39.13 -22.50
C CYS A 138 39.51 -39.97 -23.79
N ARG A 139 38.97 -39.39 -24.88
CA ARG A 139 39.54 -39.49 -26.24
C ARG A 139 39.51 -38.16 -27.00
N ARG A 140 40.63 -37.88 -27.67
CA ARG A 140 40.93 -36.75 -28.57
C ARG A 140 40.27 -36.94 -29.95
N ALA A 141 40.01 -35.84 -30.64
CA ALA A 141 40.00 -35.78 -32.11
C ALA A 141 40.86 -34.59 -32.59
N ARG A 142 41.64 -34.83 -33.65
CA ARG A 142 42.70 -33.98 -34.23
C ARG A 142 42.21 -33.25 -35.49
N GLY A 143 42.94 -32.18 -35.84
CA GLY A 143 43.19 -31.73 -37.23
C GLY A 143 42.68 -30.31 -37.51
N ARG A 144 43.38 -29.39 -38.19
CA ARG A 144 44.65 -29.37 -38.93
C ARG A 144 45.08 -27.90 -39.06
N GLN A 145 46.39 -27.63 -39.12
CA GLN A 145 46.98 -26.33 -39.45
C GLN A 145 46.98 -26.08 -40.96
N GLY A 146 46.78 -24.82 -41.36
CA GLY A 146 47.10 -24.28 -42.69
C GLY A 146 47.92 -22.98 -42.54
N ARG A 147 49.09 -22.94 -43.17
CA ARG A 147 50.03 -21.82 -43.23
C ARG A 147 49.72 -20.92 -44.43
N ARG A 148 49.83 -19.58 -44.30
CA ARG A 148 50.82 -18.71 -45.01
C ARG A 148 50.45 -17.20 -44.98
N ARG A 149 51.44 -16.42 -44.50
CA ARG A 149 52.01 -15.12 -44.95
C ARG A 149 51.13 -14.00 -45.52
N GLY A 150 51.27 -12.81 -44.91
CA GLY A 150 51.08 -11.49 -45.52
C GLY A 150 51.15 -10.34 -44.48
N ARG A 151 52.24 -9.55 -44.49
CA ARG A 151 52.38 -8.18 -43.90
C ARG A 151 52.28 -7.18 -45.07
N PRO A 152 52.07 -5.83 -44.92
CA PRO A 152 52.53 -4.97 -43.80
C PRO A 152 51.62 -3.77 -43.37
N GLN A 153 52.03 -3.17 -42.24
CA GLN A 153 52.00 -1.77 -41.75
C GLN A 153 50.88 -0.77 -42.12
N GLY A 154 50.38 -0.07 -41.09
CA GLY A 154 49.73 1.25 -41.14
C GLY A 154 49.23 1.66 -39.75
N GLY A 155 49.74 2.78 -39.20
CA GLY A 155 49.54 3.20 -37.80
C GLY A 155 48.22 3.91 -37.49
N VAL A 156 48.05 4.32 -36.22
CA VAL A 156 47.59 5.65 -35.79
C VAL A 156 47.69 5.78 -34.25
N ARG A 157 47.98 7.02 -33.87
CA ARG A 157 48.42 7.61 -32.61
C ARG A 157 47.39 7.54 -31.46
N ARG A 158 47.90 7.49 -30.23
CA ARG A 158 47.25 8.01 -29.02
C ARG A 158 47.91 9.34 -28.65
N GLN A 159 47.12 10.33 -28.24
CA GLN A 159 47.60 11.53 -27.56
C GLN A 159 46.87 11.76 -26.23
N PRO A 160 47.51 12.50 -25.28
CA PRO A 160 47.24 12.47 -23.85
C PRO A 160 46.63 13.77 -23.30
N ARG A 161 46.22 13.73 -22.03
CA ARG A 161 45.78 14.90 -21.23
C ARG A 161 46.99 15.67 -20.67
N PRO A 162 46.91 16.99 -20.45
CA PRO A 162 48.04 17.79 -19.99
C PRO A 162 48.19 17.88 -18.46
N ALA A 163 49.44 18.17 -18.09
CA ALA A 163 50.07 18.44 -16.79
C ALA A 163 49.50 19.71 -16.10
N GLY A 164 49.83 20.10 -14.86
CA GLY A 164 50.83 19.68 -13.87
C GLY A 164 50.89 20.75 -12.75
N GLY A 165 51.58 20.44 -11.65
CA GLY A 165 51.86 21.39 -10.56
C GLY A 165 52.70 20.74 -9.44
N HIS A 166 53.97 21.15 -9.35
CA HIS A 166 55.10 20.63 -8.55
C HIS A 166 55.00 20.86 -7.02
N ARG A 167 55.30 19.85 -6.17
CA ARG A 167 56.50 19.58 -5.28
C ARG A 167 56.70 20.56 -4.07
N PRO A 168 57.50 20.23 -3.00
CA PRO A 168 58.11 18.96 -2.54
C PRO A 168 58.07 18.65 -1.01
N HIS A 169 58.46 17.41 -0.67
CA HIS A 169 59.13 16.83 0.53
C HIS A 169 59.19 17.53 1.91
N GLY A 170 58.96 16.73 2.97
CA GLY A 170 59.44 16.96 4.34
C GLY A 170 59.31 15.69 5.21
N ARG A 171 60.37 15.32 5.92
CA ARG A 171 60.66 14.01 6.55
C ARG A 171 59.93 13.71 7.86
N ALA A 172 59.99 12.43 8.20
CA ALA A 172 59.62 11.76 9.45
C ALA A 172 60.21 12.37 10.74
N GLY A 173 59.50 12.16 11.87
CA GLY A 173 60.00 12.38 13.22
C GLY A 173 59.02 11.99 14.33
N ALA A 174 59.29 10.85 14.96
CA ALA A 174 59.07 10.49 16.36
C ALA A 174 57.66 10.47 16.99
N VAL A 175 57.30 9.28 17.47
CA VAL A 175 56.38 9.01 18.58
C VAL A 175 57.05 9.39 19.91
N PRO A 176 56.30 9.89 20.90
CA PRO A 176 56.38 9.25 22.21
C PRO A 176 55.00 8.94 22.82
N ALA A 177 55.02 7.92 23.67
CA ALA A 177 53.87 7.29 24.29
C ALA A 177 53.35 8.05 25.53
N ARG A 178 52.03 7.93 25.72
CA ARG A 178 51.25 7.85 26.97
C ARG A 178 51.51 8.89 28.08
N ALA A 179 50.51 9.76 28.27
CA ALA A 179 50.03 10.17 29.59
C ALA A 179 48.49 10.18 29.59
N ALA A 180 47.92 9.68 30.68
CA ALA A 180 46.51 9.33 30.83
C ALA A 180 45.66 10.49 31.38
N ARG A 181 44.40 10.52 30.93
CA ARG A 181 43.17 10.91 31.65
C ARG A 181 43.00 12.36 32.16
N ASP A 182 42.05 13.06 31.53
CA ASP A 182 41.06 13.89 32.26
C ASP A 182 39.67 13.79 31.58
N PRO A 183 38.66 13.17 32.23
CA PRO A 183 37.31 13.03 31.68
C PRO A 183 36.47 14.32 31.74
N ARG A 184 36.92 15.38 32.41
CA ARG A 184 36.09 16.57 32.69
C ARG A 184 36.13 17.61 31.56
N ARG A 185 37.18 17.65 30.74
CA ARG A 185 37.27 18.56 29.58
C ARG A 185 36.48 18.11 28.34
N ARG A 186 36.12 16.83 28.23
CA ARG A 186 35.22 16.33 27.15
C ARG A 186 33.76 16.75 27.35
N ARG A 187 33.31 16.98 28.59
CA ARG A 187 31.92 17.43 28.87
C ARG A 187 31.68 18.91 28.55
N ALA A 188 32.72 19.75 28.55
CA ALA A 188 32.59 21.17 28.18
C ALA A 188 32.58 21.37 26.64
N ALA A 189 33.42 20.64 25.90
CA ALA A 189 33.43 20.69 24.43
C ALA A 189 32.18 20.07 23.78
N LEU A 190 31.50 19.14 24.46
CA LEU A 190 30.22 18.55 24.03
C LEU A 190 28.99 19.41 24.40
N ARG A 191 29.12 20.38 25.32
CA ARG A 191 28.05 21.35 25.62
C ARG A 191 28.11 22.60 24.73
N ALA A 192 29.30 23.03 24.31
CA ALA A 192 29.46 24.15 23.37
C ALA A 192 29.01 23.84 21.93
N ARG A 193 28.94 22.56 21.53
CA ARG A 193 28.37 22.13 20.22
C ARG A 193 26.88 21.78 20.27
N ARG A 194 26.21 21.99 21.42
CA ARG A 194 24.76 21.78 21.60
C ARG A 194 23.96 23.09 21.67
N GLY A 195 24.60 24.24 21.39
CA GLY A 195 23.98 25.57 21.45
C GLY A 195 23.55 26.16 20.10
N GLU A 196 23.99 25.62 18.96
CA GLU A 196 23.68 26.16 17.65
C GLU A 196 23.21 25.04 16.72
N GLY A 197 21.90 24.88 16.65
CA GLY A 197 21.26 23.78 15.94
C GLY A 197 19.88 23.44 16.48
N ALA A 198 19.18 24.41 17.08
CA ALA A 198 17.73 24.31 17.15
C ALA A 198 17.24 24.38 15.71
N ALA A 199 16.93 23.22 15.13
CA ALA A 199 16.23 23.12 13.87
C ALA A 199 15.03 24.07 13.95
N ARG A 200 15.08 25.16 13.19
CA ARG A 200 13.93 26.02 12.99
C ARG A 200 12.82 25.09 12.51
N ARG A 201 11.79 24.89 13.34
CA ARG A 201 10.52 24.32 12.89
C ARG A 201 10.19 25.02 11.57
N PRO A 202 9.92 24.29 10.47
CA PRO A 202 9.49 24.95 9.25
C PRO A 202 8.31 25.83 9.62
N ALA A 203 8.40 27.11 9.27
CA ALA A 203 7.32 28.05 9.45
C ALA A 203 6.06 27.41 8.85
N ARG A 204 4.99 27.29 9.63
CA ARG A 204 3.67 26.94 9.11
C ARG A 204 3.42 27.85 7.91
N ALA A 205 3.26 27.27 6.73
CA ALA A 205 2.78 28.02 5.58
C ALA A 205 1.49 28.73 6.00
N ALA A 206 1.46 30.04 5.81
CA ALA A 206 0.32 30.85 6.20
C ALA A 206 -0.94 30.34 5.50
N GLY A 207 -1.95 29.93 6.28
CA GLY A 207 -3.35 29.91 5.83
C GLY A 207 -3.96 28.61 5.31
N GLY A 208 -3.37 27.43 5.53
CA GLY A 208 -4.02 26.16 5.18
C GLY A 208 -3.86 25.09 6.26
N GLY A 209 -4.96 24.68 6.90
CA GLY A 209 -4.96 23.49 7.76
C GLY A 209 -4.46 22.25 7.00
N PHE A 210 -3.97 21.26 7.74
CA PHE A 210 -3.44 19.98 7.28
C PHE A 210 -4.14 19.37 6.04
N VAL A 211 -5.47 19.33 6.08
CA VAL A 211 -6.38 18.83 5.03
C VAL A 211 -6.13 19.45 3.65
N ASN A 212 -5.67 20.70 3.62
CA ASN A 212 -5.51 21.45 2.38
C ASN A 212 -4.12 21.38 1.78
N ALA A 213 -3.12 20.75 2.41
CA ALA A 213 -1.77 20.81 1.83
C ALA A 213 -1.57 19.84 0.64
N ALA A 214 -2.37 18.78 0.50
CA ALA A 214 -2.44 18.04 -0.76
C ALA A 214 -3.08 18.92 -1.85
N ARG A 215 -4.18 19.61 -1.54
CA ARG A 215 -4.83 20.59 -2.42
C ARG A 215 -3.86 21.67 -2.90
N ALA A 216 -3.09 22.26 -1.98
CA ALA A 216 -2.07 23.25 -2.30
C ALA A 216 -0.96 22.68 -3.19
N ALA A 217 -0.48 21.46 -2.92
CA ALA A 217 0.55 20.81 -3.73
C ALA A 217 0.07 20.51 -5.16
N LEU A 218 -1.20 20.09 -5.32
CA LEU A 218 -1.82 19.85 -6.62
C LEU A 218 -1.96 21.15 -7.41
N LEU A 219 -2.47 22.21 -6.80
CA LEU A 219 -2.59 23.53 -7.43
C LEU A 219 -1.22 24.12 -7.80
N ALA A 220 -0.21 23.96 -6.93
CA ALA A 220 1.15 24.42 -7.19
C ALA A 220 1.83 23.66 -8.35
N ALA A 221 1.39 22.43 -8.64
CA ALA A 221 1.88 21.69 -9.81
C ALA A 221 1.34 22.24 -11.14
N GLY A 222 0.23 22.99 -11.11
CA GLY A 222 -0.30 23.68 -12.28
C GLY A 222 -0.62 22.73 -13.44
N SER A 223 -0.13 23.09 -14.63
CA SER A 223 -0.25 22.31 -15.87
C SER A 223 0.68 21.09 -15.96
N ARG A 224 1.50 20.78 -14.94
CA ARG A 224 2.34 19.58 -14.94
C ARG A 224 1.48 18.34 -14.73
N VAL A 225 1.72 17.30 -15.54
CA VAL A 225 1.10 15.98 -15.36
C VAL A 225 1.53 15.40 -14.01
N LEU A 226 0.54 15.17 -13.14
CA LEU A 226 0.75 14.54 -11.83
C LEU A 226 0.37 13.07 -11.83
N LEU A 227 -0.70 12.70 -12.51
CA LEU A 227 -1.14 11.32 -12.59
C LEU A 227 -1.19 10.88 -14.04
N SER A 228 -0.72 9.68 -14.28
CA SER A 228 -0.88 8.96 -15.53
C SER A 228 -1.19 7.49 -15.23
N ASP A 229 -1.76 6.76 -16.16
CA ASP A 229 -2.00 5.33 -16.00
C ASP A 229 -1.54 4.49 -17.20
N ASP A 230 -1.62 3.17 -17.03
CA ASP A 230 -1.27 2.17 -18.05
C ASP A 230 -2.21 2.13 -19.26
N ALA A 231 -3.34 2.85 -19.22
CA ALA A 231 -4.23 3.09 -20.35
C ALA A 231 -3.91 4.39 -21.11
N GLY A 232 -2.93 5.17 -20.65
CA GLY A 232 -2.50 6.43 -21.26
C GLY A 232 -3.36 7.64 -20.87
N ARG A 233 -4.23 7.52 -19.87
CA ARG A 233 -4.92 8.69 -19.31
C ARG A 233 -3.93 9.51 -18.49
N THR A 234 -4.17 10.83 -18.45
CA THR A 234 -3.36 11.77 -17.68
C THR A 234 -4.23 12.77 -16.94
N ARG A 235 -3.70 13.31 -15.83
CA ARG A 235 -4.22 14.50 -15.15
C ARG A 235 -3.08 15.43 -14.81
N THR A 236 -3.22 16.70 -15.18
CA THR A 236 -2.39 17.78 -14.63
C THR A 236 -2.76 18.06 -13.17
N GLY A 237 -1.93 18.85 -12.47
CA GLY A 237 -2.23 19.31 -11.11
C GLY A 237 -3.55 20.09 -11.04
N GLU A 238 -3.77 21.01 -11.97
CA GLU A 238 -5.01 21.80 -12.10
C GLU A 238 -6.23 20.92 -12.42
N GLU A 239 -6.10 19.99 -13.37
CA GLU A 239 -7.19 19.06 -13.72
C GLU A 239 -7.55 18.18 -12.54
N LEU A 240 -6.56 17.63 -11.85
CA LEU A 240 -6.76 16.78 -10.68
C LEU A 240 -7.43 17.56 -9.55
N ALA A 241 -6.93 18.75 -9.21
CA ALA A 241 -7.53 19.57 -8.17
C ALA A 241 -8.98 19.96 -8.49
N GLY A 242 -9.24 20.39 -9.73
CA GLY A 242 -10.58 20.76 -10.16
C GLY A 242 -11.57 19.58 -10.17
N ARG A 243 -11.11 18.37 -10.51
CA ARG A 243 -11.94 17.16 -10.46
C ARG A 243 -12.24 16.75 -9.01
N VAL A 244 -11.24 16.78 -8.13
CA VAL A 244 -11.43 16.50 -6.71
C VAL A 244 -12.39 17.50 -6.07
N ASP A 245 -12.26 18.80 -6.35
CA ASP A 245 -13.18 19.83 -5.84
C ASP A 245 -14.63 19.60 -6.29
N ARG A 246 -14.83 19.21 -7.55
CA ARG A 246 -16.17 18.91 -8.08
C ARG A 246 -16.74 17.62 -7.51
N LEU A 247 -15.92 16.59 -7.30
CA LEU A 247 -16.36 15.36 -6.65
C LEU A 247 -16.74 15.63 -5.18
N ALA A 248 -15.89 16.35 -4.45
CA ALA A 248 -16.18 16.81 -3.10
C ALA A 248 -17.49 17.64 -3.07
N GLY A 249 -17.72 18.49 -4.07
CA GLY A 249 -18.98 19.18 -4.28
C GLY A 249 -20.20 18.30 -4.43
N ALA A 250 -20.11 17.26 -5.25
CA ALA A 250 -21.18 16.29 -5.42
C ALA A 250 -21.53 15.56 -4.12
N LEU A 251 -20.52 15.21 -3.33
CA LEU A 251 -20.66 14.53 -2.04
C LEU A 251 -21.21 15.50 -0.97
N ALA A 252 -20.73 16.74 -0.93
CA ALA A 252 -21.24 17.79 -0.03
C ALA A 252 -22.72 18.11 -0.29
N GLY A 253 -23.12 18.21 -1.57
CA GLY A 253 -24.53 18.42 -1.96
C GLY A 253 -25.46 17.28 -1.52
N ARG A 254 -24.91 16.11 -1.17
CA ARG A 254 -25.64 14.96 -0.60
C ARG A 254 -25.58 14.92 0.93
N GLY A 255 -25.00 15.94 1.57
CA GLY A 255 -24.87 16.01 3.03
C GLY A 255 -23.76 15.13 3.61
N LEU A 256 -22.80 14.67 2.80
CA LEU A 256 -21.75 13.74 3.23
C LEU A 256 -20.50 14.45 3.81
N ALA A 257 -20.53 15.78 3.93
CA ALA A 257 -19.44 16.53 4.56
C ALA A 257 -19.28 16.12 6.03
N GLY A 258 -18.06 15.73 6.41
CA GLY A 258 -17.82 15.16 7.74
C GLY A 258 -18.55 13.83 8.03
N GLY A 259 -19.05 13.12 7.01
CA GLY A 259 -19.60 11.77 7.15
C GLY A 259 -18.52 10.68 7.14
N ARG A 260 -18.97 9.42 7.11
CA ARG A 260 -18.15 8.23 6.83
C ARG A 260 -18.51 7.71 5.44
N ILE A 261 -17.54 7.70 4.54
CA ILE A 261 -17.75 7.33 3.14
C ILE A 261 -16.96 6.06 2.84
N GLY A 262 -17.66 4.99 2.47
CA GLY A 262 -17.08 3.75 1.98
C GLY A 262 -16.42 3.96 0.62
N LEU A 263 -15.24 3.37 0.41
CA LEU A 263 -14.54 3.40 -0.89
C LEU A 263 -14.37 1.98 -1.43
N TRP A 264 -14.81 1.74 -2.67
CA TRP A 264 -14.63 0.46 -3.37
C TRP A 264 -14.13 0.66 -4.79
N HIS A 265 -12.81 0.72 -4.92
CA HIS A 265 -12.14 1.03 -6.18
C HIS A 265 -10.99 0.08 -6.45
N SER A 266 -10.90 -0.37 -7.70
CA SER A 266 -9.65 -0.84 -8.30
C SER A 266 -8.61 0.30 -8.33
N ASN A 267 -7.34 -0.04 -8.55
CA ASN A 267 -6.32 0.98 -8.82
C ASN A 267 -6.67 1.76 -10.10
N ALA A 268 -6.90 3.05 -9.95
CA ALA A 268 -7.26 3.99 -11.00
C ALA A 268 -6.95 5.42 -10.57
N ILE A 269 -6.95 6.38 -11.49
CA ILE A 269 -6.84 7.81 -11.15
C ILE A 269 -8.07 8.24 -10.34
N ALA A 270 -9.26 7.77 -10.71
CA ALA A 270 -10.51 7.96 -9.97
C ALA A 270 -10.44 7.51 -8.50
N ALA A 271 -9.64 6.49 -8.17
CA ALA A 271 -9.45 6.05 -6.78
C ALA A 271 -8.67 7.10 -5.95
N VAL A 272 -7.71 7.79 -6.57
CA VAL A 272 -7.02 8.93 -5.96
C VAL A 272 -7.98 10.10 -5.79
N GLU A 273 -8.75 10.42 -6.85
CA GLU A 273 -9.76 11.49 -6.84
C GLU A 273 -10.76 11.28 -5.70
N ALA A 274 -11.30 10.06 -5.56
CA ALA A 274 -12.18 9.63 -4.49
C ALA A 274 -11.57 9.84 -3.09
N SER A 275 -10.35 9.34 -2.86
CA SER A 275 -9.69 9.48 -1.54
C SER A 275 -9.49 10.94 -1.14
N LEU A 276 -9.02 11.77 -2.07
CA LEU A 276 -8.79 13.19 -1.82
C LEU A 276 -10.11 13.96 -1.62
N ALA A 277 -11.18 13.61 -2.33
CA ALA A 277 -12.47 14.28 -2.18
C ALA A 277 -13.08 14.01 -0.80
N VAL A 278 -12.97 12.78 -0.29
CA VAL A 278 -13.38 12.47 1.09
C VAL A 278 -12.52 13.25 2.10
N GLU A 279 -11.20 13.29 1.89
CA GLU A 279 -10.27 14.05 2.74
C GLU A 279 -10.62 15.54 2.78
N TRP A 280 -10.85 16.17 1.62
CA TRP A 280 -11.14 17.61 1.48
C TRP A 280 -12.49 18.02 2.05
N LEU A 281 -13.39 17.06 2.30
CA LEU A 281 -14.66 17.28 2.99
C LEU A 281 -14.59 17.15 4.51
N GLY A 282 -13.40 16.88 5.07
CA GLY A 282 -13.28 16.54 6.48
C GLY A 282 -13.96 15.20 6.83
N ALA A 283 -14.24 14.37 5.83
CA ALA A 283 -14.96 13.10 6.01
C ALA A 283 -13.99 11.93 6.29
N THR A 284 -14.53 10.85 6.84
CA THR A 284 -13.76 9.63 7.12
C THR A 284 -13.89 8.68 5.92
N ARG A 285 -12.76 8.23 5.36
CA ARG A 285 -12.73 7.15 4.37
C ARG A 285 -12.77 5.78 5.04
N VAL A 286 -13.59 4.88 4.48
CA VAL A 286 -13.70 3.46 4.88
C VAL A 286 -13.44 2.57 3.67
N PRO A 287 -12.16 2.37 3.29
CA PRO A 287 -11.83 1.58 2.10
C PRO A 287 -12.05 0.09 2.33
N VAL A 288 -12.56 -0.59 1.31
CA VAL A 288 -12.64 -2.04 1.25
C VAL A 288 -11.78 -2.55 0.10
N ASP A 289 -11.22 -3.74 0.27
CA ASP A 289 -10.49 -4.43 -0.78
C ASP A 289 -11.35 -4.60 -2.05
N PRO A 290 -10.90 -4.17 -3.24
CA PRO A 290 -11.67 -4.36 -4.47
C PRO A 290 -11.94 -5.85 -4.77
N GLY A 291 -11.07 -6.75 -4.33
CA GLY A 291 -11.27 -8.20 -4.44
C GLY A 291 -12.15 -8.83 -3.36
N ALA A 292 -12.71 -8.05 -2.42
CA ALA A 292 -13.67 -8.56 -1.44
C ALA A 292 -14.99 -8.95 -2.12
N ALA A 293 -15.67 -9.97 -1.57
CA ALA A 293 -17.01 -10.31 -2.04
C ALA A 293 -17.99 -9.16 -1.70
N PRO A 294 -19.03 -8.89 -2.53
CA PRO A 294 -20.00 -7.83 -2.25
C PRO A 294 -20.64 -7.91 -0.86
N ALA A 295 -20.89 -9.13 -0.36
CA ALA A 295 -21.43 -9.35 0.98
C ALA A 295 -20.43 -8.98 2.09
N GLU A 296 -19.14 -9.29 1.91
CA GLU A 296 -18.07 -8.90 2.84
C GLU A 296 -17.94 -7.37 2.90
N ALA A 297 -17.91 -6.72 1.73
CA ALA A 297 -17.84 -5.28 1.61
C ALA A 297 -19.04 -4.58 2.28
N ALA A 298 -20.26 -5.04 1.99
CA ALA A 298 -21.48 -4.54 2.61
C ALA A 298 -21.46 -4.72 4.15
N SER A 299 -20.99 -5.87 4.64
CA SER A 299 -20.86 -6.12 6.08
C SER A 299 -19.87 -5.16 6.75
N ILE A 300 -18.75 -4.84 6.10
CA ILE A 300 -17.76 -3.89 6.61
C ILE A 300 -18.37 -2.50 6.71
N TRP A 301 -19.05 -2.03 5.68
CA TRP A 301 -19.66 -0.70 5.66
C TRP A 301 -20.83 -0.54 6.63
N ALA A 302 -21.65 -1.59 6.77
CA ALA A 302 -22.69 -1.64 7.78
C ALA A 302 -22.09 -1.54 9.19
N ALA A 303 -21.07 -2.35 9.49
CA ALA A 303 -20.38 -2.33 10.79
C ALA A 303 -19.61 -1.02 11.04
N ALA A 304 -19.10 -0.38 9.98
CA ALA A 304 -18.47 0.94 10.04
C ALA A 304 -19.47 2.09 10.21
N GLY A 305 -20.76 1.86 9.95
CA GLY A 305 -21.78 2.89 9.87
C GLY A 305 -21.46 3.95 8.81
N THR A 306 -21.16 3.53 7.58
CA THR A 306 -20.95 4.47 6.46
C THR A 306 -22.26 5.12 6.03
N ASP A 307 -22.21 6.42 5.72
CA ASP A 307 -23.34 7.21 5.22
C ASP A 307 -23.58 7.00 3.71
N ALA A 308 -22.53 6.65 2.96
CA ALA A 308 -22.58 6.34 1.54
C ALA A 308 -21.38 5.49 1.12
N VAL A 309 -21.48 4.84 -0.04
CA VAL A 309 -20.38 4.15 -0.70
C VAL A 309 -20.08 4.83 -2.04
N LEU A 310 -18.82 5.17 -2.27
CA LEU A 310 -18.29 5.64 -3.53
C LEU A 310 -17.50 4.48 -4.17
N ALA A 311 -17.83 4.13 -5.40
CA ALA A 311 -17.25 2.99 -6.09
C ALA A 311 -16.93 3.30 -7.56
N ASP A 312 -16.02 2.53 -8.16
CA ASP A 312 -15.89 2.52 -9.63
C ASP A 312 -17.04 1.71 -10.27
N ARG A 313 -17.13 1.70 -11.61
CA ARG A 313 -18.23 1.01 -12.30
C ARG A 313 -18.19 -0.51 -12.14
N GLU A 314 -17.01 -1.09 -11.94
CA GLU A 314 -16.85 -2.55 -11.77
C GLU A 314 -17.42 -3.02 -10.43
N HIS A 315 -17.30 -2.18 -9.40
CA HIS A 315 -17.70 -2.52 -8.04
C HIS A 315 -19.06 -1.92 -7.62
N ALA A 316 -19.62 -0.99 -8.41
CA ALA A 316 -20.86 -0.32 -8.07
C ALA A 316 -22.04 -1.30 -7.85
N GLY A 317 -22.45 -1.44 -6.59
CA GLY A 317 -23.69 -2.13 -6.21
C GLY A 317 -24.91 -1.19 -6.15
N PRO A 318 -26.11 -1.72 -5.87
CA PRO A 318 -27.30 -0.90 -5.68
C PRO A 318 -27.08 0.20 -4.62
N GLY A 319 -27.37 1.45 -4.99
CA GLY A 319 -27.23 2.60 -4.09
C GLY A 319 -25.82 3.17 -3.94
N ALA A 320 -24.80 2.57 -4.57
CA ALA A 320 -23.46 3.15 -4.62
C ALA A 320 -23.41 4.41 -5.50
N LEU A 321 -22.60 5.38 -5.10
CA LEU A 321 -22.24 6.53 -5.91
C LEU A 321 -21.12 6.11 -6.86
N VAL A 322 -21.34 6.20 -8.17
CA VAL A 322 -20.33 5.82 -9.17
C VAL A 322 -19.41 6.99 -9.44
N HIS A 323 -18.11 6.79 -9.26
CA HIS A 323 -17.06 7.72 -9.70
C HIS A 323 -15.91 6.94 -10.32
N ASP A 324 -15.78 7.08 -11.64
CA ASP A 324 -14.81 6.39 -12.48
C ASP A 324 -14.04 7.42 -13.35
N ASP A 325 -12.94 7.00 -13.97
CA ASP A 325 -12.12 7.85 -14.83
C ASP A 325 -12.90 8.36 -16.05
N ASP A 326 -13.75 7.49 -16.60
CA ASP A 326 -14.60 7.75 -17.77
C ASP A 326 -15.98 8.35 -17.39
N GLU A 327 -16.46 8.12 -16.17
CA GLU A 327 -17.75 8.62 -15.67
C GLU A 327 -17.57 9.27 -14.29
N PRO A 328 -17.07 10.52 -14.26
CA PRO A 328 -16.85 11.20 -13.00
C PRO A 328 -18.16 11.72 -12.41
N LEU A 329 -18.48 11.32 -11.19
CA LEU A 329 -19.40 12.07 -10.36
C LEU A 329 -18.86 13.48 -10.11
N ALA A 330 -19.65 14.50 -10.42
CA ALA A 330 -19.28 15.90 -10.27
C ALA A 330 -20.45 16.77 -9.82
N GLY A 331 -20.15 17.82 -9.07
CA GLY A 331 -21.07 18.86 -8.62
C GLY A 331 -20.37 20.22 -8.57
N PRO A 332 -21.02 21.26 -8.02
CA PRO A 332 -20.40 22.57 -7.84
C PRO A 332 -19.15 22.46 -6.95
N PRO A 333 -18.01 23.07 -7.30
CA PRO A 333 -16.79 22.95 -6.52
C PRO A 333 -16.98 23.50 -5.10
N VAL A 334 -16.34 22.86 -4.12
CA VAL A 334 -16.38 23.32 -2.72
C VAL A 334 -15.20 24.22 -2.38
N PRO A 335 -15.38 25.22 -1.50
CA PRO A 335 -14.26 25.95 -0.93
C PRO A 335 -13.42 25.00 -0.04
N PRO A 336 -12.12 25.29 0.15
CA PRO A 336 -11.30 24.52 1.08
C PRO A 336 -11.89 24.56 2.49
N VAL A 337 -11.94 23.41 3.16
CA VAL A 337 -12.41 23.34 4.55
C VAL A 337 -11.43 24.12 5.42
N PRO A 338 -11.89 25.11 6.23
CA PRO A 338 -10.99 25.98 6.98
C PRO A 338 -10.10 25.21 7.96
N GLU A 339 -10.68 24.29 8.72
CA GLU A 339 -9.98 23.46 9.69
C GLU A 339 -10.75 22.17 9.97
N VAL A 340 -10.01 21.08 10.18
CA VAL A 340 -10.54 19.80 10.67
C VAL A 340 -9.74 19.42 11.92
N PRO A 341 -10.41 19.06 13.03
CA PRO A 341 -9.71 18.66 14.26
C PRO A 341 -8.72 17.52 14.01
N ALA A 342 -7.50 17.65 14.55
CA ALA A 342 -6.43 16.68 14.32
C ALA A 342 -6.74 15.29 14.89
N ASP A 343 -7.61 15.19 15.90
CA ASP A 343 -8.07 13.95 16.51
C ASP A 343 -9.23 13.29 15.76
N ARG A 344 -9.82 13.96 14.77
CA ARG A 344 -10.88 13.40 13.94
C ARG A 344 -10.32 12.25 13.08
N THR A 345 -11.04 11.13 13.00
CA THR A 345 -10.68 10.01 12.13
C THR A 345 -10.76 10.40 10.66
N LEU A 346 -9.62 10.36 9.96
CA LEU A 346 -9.56 10.47 8.50
C LEU A 346 -9.82 9.12 7.85
N LEU A 347 -9.19 8.06 8.36
CA LEU A 347 -9.23 6.73 7.76
C LEU A 347 -9.61 5.71 8.83
N LEU A 348 -10.75 5.07 8.63
CA LEU A 348 -11.13 3.89 9.41
C LEU A 348 -10.74 2.67 8.59
N TYR A 349 -9.54 2.14 8.82
CA TYR A 349 -8.96 1.07 8.03
C TYR A 349 -9.49 -0.30 8.48
N PRO A 350 -10.35 -0.99 7.71
CA PRO A 350 -10.98 -2.24 8.13
C PRO A 350 -9.97 -3.39 8.21
N ARG A 351 -10.14 -4.27 9.20
CA ARG A 351 -9.34 -5.49 9.39
C ARG A 351 -10.19 -6.73 9.19
N ALA A 352 -11.32 -6.77 9.90
CA ALA A 352 -12.27 -7.86 9.86
C ALA A 352 -13.59 -7.41 10.49
N VAL A 353 -14.67 -8.13 10.20
CA VAL A 353 -15.95 -7.99 10.92
C VAL A 353 -16.17 -9.25 11.73
N ARG A 354 -16.44 -9.10 13.03
CA ARG A 354 -16.71 -10.22 13.93
C ARG A 354 -18.00 -9.99 14.67
N SER A 355 -18.94 -10.92 14.53
CA SER A 355 -20.26 -10.84 15.17
C SER A 355 -20.97 -9.51 14.91
N GLY A 356 -20.80 -8.93 13.71
CA GLY A 356 -21.36 -7.63 13.32
C GLY A 356 -20.53 -6.41 13.76
N GLU A 357 -19.49 -6.58 14.56
CA GLU A 357 -18.61 -5.51 15.00
C GLU A 357 -17.39 -5.36 14.10
N LEU A 358 -17.06 -4.12 13.74
CA LEU A 358 -15.90 -3.80 12.92
C LEU A 358 -14.64 -3.73 13.78
N MET A 359 -13.66 -4.57 13.45
CA MET A 359 -12.27 -4.35 13.87
C MET A 359 -11.58 -3.48 12.82
N ALA A 360 -11.15 -2.28 13.22
CA ALA A 360 -10.49 -1.33 12.34
C ALA A 360 -9.42 -0.51 13.07
N VAL A 361 -8.53 0.11 12.30
CA VAL A 361 -7.51 1.05 12.79
C VAL A 361 -7.99 2.48 12.46
N PRO A 362 -8.41 3.29 13.46
CA PRO A 362 -8.95 4.63 13.24
C PRO A 362 -7.84 5.70 13.17
N ILE A 363 -7.24 5.86 11.99
CA ILE A 363 -6.17 6.83 11.79
C ILE A 363 -6.77 8.24 11.72
N SER A 364 -6.33 9.12 12.62
CA SER A 364 -6.76 10.51 12.64
C SER A 364 -6.12 11.36 11.55
N TYR A 365 -6.67 12.55 11.29
CA TYR A 365 -6.03 13.55 10.43
C TYR A 365 -4.63 13.90 10.94
N GLY A 366 -4.44 14.07 12.25
CA GLY A 366 -3.13 14.35 12.84
C GLY A 366 -2.13 13.20 12.67
N ASN A 367 -2.57 11.95 12.83
CA ASN A 367 -1.71 10.78 12.59
C ASN A 367 -1.31 10.64 11.12
N TRP A 368 -2.27 10.87 10.21
CA TRP A 368 -2.03 10.85 8.77
C TRP A 368 -1.02 11.91 8.37
N GLU A 369 -1.14 13.12 8.90
CA GLU A 369 -0.20 14.21 8.64
C GLU A 369 1.21 13.92 9.13
N ALA A 370 1.33 13.39 10.35
CA ALA A 370 2.63 12.93 10.85
C ALA A 370 3.23 11.86 9.93
N THR A 371 2.40 10.93 9.43
CA THR A 371 2.81 9.86 8.51
C THR A 371 3.28 10.43 7.17
N MET A 372 2.53 11.37 6.58
CA MET A 372 2.91 12.04 5.34
C MET A 372 4.20 12.85 5.52
N ALA A 373 4.33 13.61 6.61
CA ALA A 373 5.52 14.39 6.90
C ALA A 373 6.77 13.51 7.06
N ALA A 374 6.67 12.39 7.79
CA ALA A 374 7.77 11.46 7.97
C ALA A 374 8.22 10.83 6.65
N ASN A 375 7.27 10.37 5.82
CA ASN A 375 7.59 9.79 4.51
C ASN A 375 8.19 10.84 3.56
N THR A 376 7.63 12.05 3.49
CA THR A 376 8.18 13.14 2.68
C THR A 376 9.61 13.50 3.10
N ALA A 377 9.89 13.55 4.41
CA ALA A 377 11.24 13.81 4.91
C ALA A 377 12.22 12.69 4.51
N LEU A 378 11.83 11.42 4.65
CA LEU A 378 12.68 10.28 4.28
C LEU A 378 13.01 10.23 2.79
N TYR A 379 12.09 10.65 1.91
CA TYR A 379 12.39 10.83 0.49
C TYR A 379 13.41 11.97 0.29
N ARG A 380 13.17 13.15 0.87
CA ARG A 380 13.98 14.37 0.64
C ARG A 380 15.39 14.29 1.23
N ASP A 381 15.50 13.73 2.42
CA ASP A 381 16.75 13.70 3.18
C ASP A 381 17.61 12.46 2.85
N GLY A 382 17.17 11.63 1.91
CA GLY A 382 17.88 10.43 1.47
C GLY A 382 17.73 9.22 2.40
N GLY A 383 16.81 9.26 3.37
CA GLY A 383 16.49 8.13 4.25
C GLY A 383 15.92 6.92 3.50
N TYR A 384 15.28 7.14 2.34
CA TYR A 384 14.90 6.08 1.40
C TYR A 384 15.91 5.88 0.25
N GLY A 385 17.16 6.26 0.48
CA GLY A 385 18.22 6.21 -0.51
C GLY A 385 18.41 7.54 -1.25
N PRO A 386 19.59 7.72 -1.88
CA PRO A 386 20.00 8.97 -2.50
C PRO A 386 19.23 9.28 -3.80
N GLY A 387 19.51 10.44 -4.39
CA GLY A 387 19.04 10.80 -5.72
C GLY A 387 17.62 11.36 -5.77
N PHE A 388 17.07 11.83 -4.65
CA PHE A 388 15.80 12.59 -4.69
C PHE A 388 15.97 13.91 -5.45
N GLY A 389 15.02 14.25 -6.31
CA GLY A 389 15.14 15.39 -7.20
C GLY A 389 13.82 15.81 -7.88
N PRO A 390 13.85 16.86 -8.71
CA PRO A 390 12.67 17.40 -9.39
C PRO A 390 12.09 16.46 -10.47
N ASP A 391 12.85 15.44 -10.88
CA ASP A 391 12.48 14.44 -11.88
C ASP A 391 11.93 13.14 -11.25
N GLU A 392 11.60 13.17 -9.97
CA GLU A 392 10.96 12.04 -9.28
C GLU A 392 9.64 11.66 -9.93
N CYS A 393 9.37 10.36 -10.04
CA CYS A 393 8.13 9.80 -10.53
C CYS A 393 7.86 8.46 -9.85
N PHE A 394 6.71 8.34 -9.19
CA PHE A 394 6.37 7.15 -8.42
C PHE A 394 5.46 6.19 -9.20
N LEU A 395 5.80 4.91 -9.21
CA LEU A 395 4.91 3.85 -9.70
C LEU A 395 4.04 3.32 -8.56
N THR A 396 2.73 3.51 -8.69
CA THR A 396 1.70 2.85 -7.88
C THR A 396 1.24 1.58 -8.59
N VAL A 397 1.57 0.43 -8.02
CA VAL A 397 1.20 -0.90 -8.56
C VAL A 397 0.63 -1.83 -7.48
N GLN A 398 0.98 -1.56 -6.23
CA GLN A 398 0.32 -2.06 -5.04
C GLN A 398 -1.12 -1.53 -4.95
N GLN A 399 -1.99 -2.26 -4.23
CA GLN A 399 -3.36 -1.81 -4.00
C GLN A 399 -3.37 -0.47 -3.27
N LEU A 400 -3.95 0.55 -3.93
CA LEU A 400 -3.86 1.95 -3.54
C LEU A 400 -4.40 2.22 -2.14
N MET A 401 -5.51 1.56 -1.79
CA MET A 401 -6.18 1.71 -0.49
C MET A 401 -5.68 0.73 0.59
N HIS A 402 -4.67 -0.09 0.28
CA HIS A 402 -3.97 -0.91 1.27
C HIS A 402 -2.78 -0.14 1.87
N GLY A 403 -2.26 -0.59 3.02
CA GLY A 403 -1.20 0.12 3.76
C GLY A 403 -0.02 0.56 2.89
N THR A 404 0.51 -0.32 2.05
CA THR A 404 1.62 -0.02 1.11
C THR A 404 1.23 0.99 0.02
N GLY A 405 -0.03 0.98 -0.45
CA GLY A 405 -0.57 1.98 -1.37
C GLY A 405 -0.67 3.35 -0.71
N LEU A 406 -1.23 3.39 0.50
CA LEU A 406 -1.41 4.60 1.28
C LEU A 406 -0.08 5.31 1.55
N VAL A 407 0.95 4.59 1.99
CA VAL A 407 2.26 5.19 2.33
C VAL A 407 3.19 5.36 1.13
N GLY A 408 2.90 4.74 -0.02
CA GLY A 408 3.65 4.96 -1.25
C GLY A 408 3.11 6.14 -2.08
N THR A 409 1.82 6.10 -2.40
CA THR A 409 1.17 7.00 -3.36
C THR A 409 0.94 8.41 -2.79
N PHE A 410 0.46 8.52 -1.55
CA PHE A 410 0.01 9.81 -1.00
C PHE A 410 1.16 10.77 -0.63
N PRO A 411 2.35 10.32 -0.18
CA PRO A 411 3.49 11.23 0.00
C PRO A 411 3.91 11.93 -1.29
N PHE A 412 3.81 11.26 -2.45
CA PHE A 412 4.09 11.88 -3.75
C PHE A 412 3.03 12.93 -4.11
N LEU A 413 1.74 12.68 -3.83
CA LEU A 413 0.69 13.70 -3.98
C LEU A 413 0.96 14.91 -3.07
N ARG A 414 1.38 14.67 -1.83
CA ARG A 414 1.70 15.72 -0.85
C ARG A 414 2.89 16.58 -1.26
N MET A 415 3.84 16.00 -2.00
CA MET A 415 4.96 16.73 -2.60
C MET A 415 4.61 17.35 -3.96
N GLY A 416 3.41 17.08 -4.49
CA GLY A 416 3.01 17.48 -5.83
C GLY A 416 3.85 16.81 -6.91
N LEU A 417 4.29 15.57 -6.75
CA LEU A 417 5.17 14.88 -7.69
C LEU A 417 4.41 13.92 -8.62
N PRO A 418 4.91 13.70 -9.87
CA PRO A 418 4.30 12.80 -10.84
C PRO A 418 4.23 11.34 -10.37
N GLN A 419 3.21 10.63 -10.84
CA GLN A 419 3.00 9.21 -10.59
C GLN A 419 2.41 8.51 -11.81
N VAL A 420 2.76 7.23 -11.94
CA VAL A 420 2.12 6.28 -12.87
C VAL A 420 1.33 5.27 -12.04
N ILE A 421 0.06 5.09 -12.36
CA ILE A 421 -0.83 4.12 -11.71
C ILE A 421 -1.02 2.94 -12.66
N MET A 422 -0.64 1.74 -12.21
CA MET A 422 -0.99 0.50 -12.88
C MET A 422 -2.22 -0.11 -12.22
N ARG A 423 -3.16 -0.59 -13.03
CA ARG A 423 -4.39 -1.21 -12.52
C ARG A 423 -4.10 -2.47 -11.70
N GLY A 424 -3.05 -3.20 -12.05
CA GLY A 424 -2.62 -4.37 -11.31
C GLY A 424 -1.17 -4.75 -11.57
N PHE A 425 -0.63 -5.61 -10.71
CA PHE A 425 0.76 -6.06 -10.82
C PHE A 425 0.93 -7.17 -11.87
N ASP A 426 1.63 -6.84 -12.94
CA ASP A 426 2.26 -7.78 -13.86
C ASP A 426 3.77 -7.52 -13.91
N ALA A 427 4.59 -8.56 -13.67
CA ALA A 427 6.02 -8.36 -13.48
C ALA A 427 6.75 -7.95 -14.77
N ASP A 428 6.29 -8.44 -15.92
CA ASP A 428 6.89 -8.12 -17.21
C ASP A 428 6.49 -6.72 -17.67
N ALA A 429 5.22 -6.32 -17.48
CA ALA A 429 4.75 -4.97 -17.75
C ALA A 429 5.39 -3.92 -16.82
N VAL A 430 5.55 -4.24 -15.53
CA VAL A 430 6.29 -3.38 -14.59
C VAL A 430 7.74 -3.23 -15.07
N LEU A 431 8.41 -4.33 -15.44
CA LEU A 431 9.79 -4.25 -15.94
C LEU A 431 9.90 -3.39 -17.22
N ASP A 432 8.93 -3.49 -18.13
CA ASP A 432 8.86 -2.65 -19.32
C ASP A 432 8.71 -1.17 -18.97
N LEU A 433 7.84 -0.84 -18.01
CA LEU A 433 7.63 0.53 -17.54
C LEU A 433 8.86 1.08 -16.80
N LEU A 434 9.53 0.26 -16.00
CA LEU A 434 10.79 0.67 -15.35
C LEU A 434 11.85 1.01 -16.40
N ARG A 435 11.97 0.19 -17.46
CA ARG A 435 12.91 0.41 -18.56
C ARG A 435 12.54 1.54 -19.51
N SER A 436 11.31 2.05 -19.49
CA SER A 436 10.91 3.18 -20.33
C SER A 436 11.61 4.48 -19.96
N GLY A 437 12.22 4.56 -18.78
CA GLY A 437 12.88 5.77 -18.29
C GLY A 437 11.99 6.68 -17.46
N THR A 438 10.74 6.29 -17.18
CA THR A 438 9.75 7.17 -16.54
C THR A 438 9.75 7.12 -15.02
N VAL A 439 10.02 5.95 -14.41
CA VAL A 439 9.83 5.71 -12.98
C VAL A 439 11.15 5.78 -12.22
N THR A 440 11.19 6.54 -11.12
CA THR A 440 12.36 6.67 -10.23
C THR A 440 12.16 5.98 -8.89
N SER A 441 10.91 5.86 -8.44
CA SER A 441 10.55 5.31 -7.14
C SER A 441 9.34 4.38 -7.27
N THR A 442 9.29 3.30 -6.51
CA THR A 442 8.08 2.47 -6.38
C THR A 442 8.02 1.81 -5.02
N MET A 443 6.86 1.27 -4.67
CA MET A 443 6.69 0.46 -3.48
C MET A 443 6.01 -0.87 -3.83
N MET A 444 6.47 -1.96 -3.22
CA MET A 444 5.97 -3.31 -3.49
C MET A 444 5.81 -4.10 -2.19
N VAL A 445 4.94 -5.09 -2.21
CA VAL A 445 5.00 -6.16 -1.20
C VAL A 445 6.09 -7.14 -1.56
N THR A 446 6.62 -7.87 -0.58
CA THR A 446 7.74 -8.81 -0.71
C THR A 446 7.60 -9.77 -1.90
N GLY A 447 6.43 -10.39 -2.06
CA GLY A 447 6.21 -11.31 -3.18
C GLY A 447 6.06 -10.63 -4.55
N MET A 448 5.86 -9.32 -4.64
CA MET A 448 6.00 -8.59 -5.91
C MET A 448 7.49 -8.39 -6.27
N VAL A 449 8.34 -8.14 -5.27
CA VAL A 449 9.80 -8.01 -5.45
C VAL A 449 10.40 -9.30 -6.00
N THR A 450 10.05 -10.45 -5.42
CA THR A 450 10.54 -11.76 -5.89
C THR A 450 10.11 -12.05 -7.33
N ARG A 451 8.88 -11.67 -7.71
CA ARG A 451 8.38 -11.79 -9.08
C ARG A 451 9.09 -10.88 -10.07
N LEU A 452 9.38 -9.65 -9.67
CA LEU A 452 10.15 -8.71 -10.48
C LEU A 452 11.58 -9.23 -10.67
N ALA A 453 12.23 -9.70 -9.61
CA ALA A 453 13.55 -10.33 -9.70
C ALA A 453 13.54 -11.55 -10.65
N ALA A 454 12.51 -12.39 -10.59
CA ALA A 454 12.34 -13.48 -11.55
C ALA A 454 12.16 -12.99 -13.00
N ALA A 455 11.45 -11.89 -13.23
CA ALA A 455 11.32 -11.27 -14.56
C ALA A 455 12.66 -10.73 -15.06
N VAL A 456 13.43 -10.05 -14.20
CA VAL A 456 14.78 -9.56 -14.52
C VAL A 456 15.73 -10.73 -14.85
N ARG A 457 15.65 -11.84 -14.09
CA ARG A 457 16.44 -13.05 -14.37
C ARG A 457 16.12 -13.64 -15.74
N ARG A 458 14.84 -13.69 -16.14
CA ARG A 458 14.42 -14.16 -17.48
C ARG A 458 14.80 -13.19 -18.59
N ARG A 459 14.78 -11.88 -18.29
CA ARG A 459 15.00 -10.80 -19.26
C ARG A 459 16.05 -9.82 -18.71
N PRO A 460 17.36 -10.15 -18.75
CA PRO A 460 18.41 -9.25 -18.28
C PRO A 460 18.38 -7.88 -18.98
N GLY A 461 18.96 -6.85 -18.36
CA GLY A 461 19.00 -5.49 -18.95
C GLY A 461 18.64 -4.33 -18.00
N GLY A 462 18.90 -4.47 -16.69
CA GLY A 462 18.68 -3.42 -15.70
C GLY A 462 17.20 -3.06 -15.46
N LEU A 463 16.97 -2.08 -14.58
CA LEU A 463 15.65 -1.58 -14.15
C LEU A 463 15.37 -0.14 -14.64
N GLY A 464 16.14 0.36 -15.61
CA GLY A 464 16.04 1.77 -16.02
C GLY A 464 16.54 2.73 -14.93
N PRO A 465 16.00 3.97 -14.82
CA PRO A 465 16.45 4.99 -13.88
C PRO A 465 15.87 4.82 -12.47
N LEU A 466 15.35 3.63 -12.15
CA LEU A 466 14.81 3.34 -10.82
C LEU A 466 15.90 3.58 -9.77
N ARG A 467 15.64 4.51 -8.86
CA ARG A 467 16.53 4.90 -7.77
C ARG A 467 16.23 4.10 -6.53
N ARG A 468 14.95 3.82 -6.28
CA ARG A 468 14.52 3.11 -5.08
C ARG A 468 13.26 2.27 -5.28
N LEU A 469 13.31 1.07 -4.74
CA LEU A 469 12.20 0.13 -4.62
C LEU A 469 11.99 -0.13 -3.13
N LEU A 470 10.99 0.54 -2.57
CA LEU A 470 10.58 0.31 -1.20
C LEU A 470 9.80 -1.00 -1.13
N TYR A 471 10.05 -1.82 -0.11
CA TYR A 471 9.21 -2.99 0.14
C TYR A 471 8.98 -3.24 1.62
N GLY A 472 7.87 -3.90 1.91
CA GLY A 472 7.46 -4.21 3.27
C GLY A 472 6.28 -5.17 3.28
N GLY A 473 5.63 -5.26 4.44
CA GLY A 473 4.68 -6.32 4.74
C GLY A 473 5.41 -7.45 5.45
N ALA A 474 6.31 -8.16 4.77
CA ALA A 474 7.12 -9.23 5.34
C ALA A 474 8.61 -9.05 4.98
N PRO A 475 9.57 -9.51 5.81
CA PRO A 475 10.97 -9.55 5.38
C PRO A 475 11.16 -10.56 4.24
N LEU A 476 12.14 -10.32 3.35
CA LEU A 476 12.64 -11.36 2.46
C LEU A 476 13.41 -12.40 3.29
N PRO A 477 13.27 -13.71 3.03
CA PRO A 477 14.16 -14.70 3.60
C PRO A 477 15.63 -14.35 3.30
N PRO A 478 16.59 -14.52 4.22
CA PRO A 478 17.97 -14.11 4.03
C PRO A 478 18.62 -14.60 2.72
N GLY A 479 18.34 -15.85 2.33
CA GLY A 479 18.83 -16.42 1.07
C GLY A 479 18.26 -15.71 -0.15
N ASP A 480 16.95 -15.46 -0.16
CA ASP A 480 16.25 -14.76 -1.23
C ASP A 480 16.68 -13.29 -1.30
N LEU A 481 16.90 -12.64 -0.16
CA LEU A 481 17.32 -11.24 -0.10
C LEU A 481 18.62 -11.00 -0.86
N ARG A 482 19.61 -11.88 -0.68
CA ARG A 482 20.89 -11.78 -1.38
C ARG A 482 20.72 -11.93 -2.89
N ASP A 483 19.99 -12.95 -3.32
CA ASP A 483 19.72 -13.21 -4.74
C ASP A 483 18.96 -12.05 -5.40
N VAL A 484 17.94 -11.54 -4.71
CA VAL A 484 17.12 -10.42 -5.16
C VAL A 484 17.96 -9.13 -5.23
N ALA A 485 18.80 -8.87 -4.23
CA ALA A 485 19.69 -7.70 -4.23
C ALA A 485 20.72 -7.75 -5.37
N LEU A 486 21.27 -8.93 -5.68
CA LEU A 486 22.16 -9.12 -6.83
C LEU A 486 21.45 -8.89 -8.17
N LEU A 487 20.20 -9.33 -8.30
CA LEU A 487 19.42 -9.21 -9.54
C LEU A 487 18.89 -7.80 -9.78
N LEU A 488 18.34 -7.17 -8.73
CA LEU A 488 17.69 -5.86 -8.84
C LEU A 488 18.67 -4.70 -8.65
N GLY A 489 19.83 -4.95 -8.03
CA GLY A 489 20.87 -3.97 -7.80
C GLY A 489 20.59 -3.05 -6.59
N ASP A 490 21.26 -1.91 -6.59
CA ASP A 490 21.34 -0.93 -5.49
C ASP A 490 20.09 -0.04 -5.41
N VAL A 491 18.91 -0.66 -5.42
CA VAL A 491 17.61 0.05 -5.38
C VAL A 491 16.77 -0.31 -4.17
N LEU A 492 17.05 -1.45 -3.51
CA LEU A 492 16.18 -2.00 -2.48
C LEU A 492 16.22 -1.20 -1.18
N VAL A 493 15.03 -0.94 -0.64
CA VAL A 493 14.84 -0.33 0.68
C VAL A 493 13.73 -1.11 1.38
N GLN A 494 14.03 -1.78 2.49
CA GLN A 494 13.01 -2.45 3.30
C GLN A 494 12.47 -1.46 4.31
N ILE A 495 11.16 -1.45 4.49
CA ILE A 495 10.51 -0.67 5.54
C ILE A 495 9.65 -1.58 6.41
N TYR A 496 9.71 -1.37 7.72
CA TYR A 496 8.81 -1.99 8.68
C TYR A 496 8.03 -0.92 9.43
N GLY A 497 6.74 -1.20 9.63
CA GLY A 497 5.79 -0.33 10.30
C GLY A 497 4.42 -0.98 10.35
N ARG A 498 3.53 -0.37 11.13
CA ARG A 498 2.16 -0.83 11.34
C ARG A 498 1.26 0.39 11.40
N LEU A 499 0.06 0.32 10.83
CA LEU A 499 -0.87 1.45 10.84
C LEU A 499 -1.20 1.93 12.26
N GLU A 500 -1.21 1.03 13.25
CA GLU A 500 -1.43 1.34 14.66
C GLU A 500 -0.31 2.20 15.28
N GLY A 501 0.94 1.91 14.92
CA GLY A 501 2.13 2.56 15.51
C GLY A 501 2.78 3.63 14.62
N GLY A 502 2.34 3.74 13.37
CA GLY A 502 2.95 4.57 12.34
C GLY A 502 3.78 3.77 11.33
N TRP A 503 4.03 4.40 10.17
CA TRP A 503 4.73 3.76 9.06
C TRP A 503 5.52 4.81 8.23
N PRO A 504 6.86 4.68 8.07
CA PRO A 504 7.72 3.61 8.57
C PRO A 504 8.18 3.83 10.02
N LEU A 505 8.60 2.75 10.67
CA LEU A 505 9.25 2.76 11.99
C LEU A 505 10.74 2.43 11.87
N THR A 506 11.09 1.47 11.02
CA THR A 506 12.48 1.11 10.72
C THR A 506 12.73 0.99 9.22
N VAL A 507 13.97 1.24 8.82
CA VAL A 507 14.42 1.16 7.42
C VAL A 507 15.71 0.34 7.33
N LEU A 508 15.71 -0.67 6.45
CA LEU A 508 16.92 -1.34 5.98
C LEU A 508 17.27 -0.70 4.63
N ASP A 509 18.36 0.06 4.59
CA ASP A 509 18.64 0.96 3.48
C ASP A 509 19.37 0.27 2.32
N GLN A 510 19.68 1.01 1.26
CA GLN A 510 20.39 0.47 0.09
C GLN A 510 21.80 -0.02 0.42
N ALA A 511 22.50 0.64 1.35
CA ALA A 511 23.85 0.23 1.75
C ALA A 511 23.81 -1.11 2.51
N ASP A 512 22.79 -1.33 3.32
CA ASP A 512 22.54 -2.61 3.98
C ASP A 512 22.28 -3.73 2.96
N HIS A 513 21.43 -3.48 1.96
CA HIS A 513 21.16 -4.45 0.90
C HIS A 513 22.40 -4.74 0.05
N ARG A 514 23.21 -3.72 -0.23
CA ARG A 514 24.49 -3.87 -0.95
C ARG A 514 25.49 -4.71 -0.16
N ALA A 515 25.55 -4.55 1.16
CA ALA A 515 26.39 -5.39 2.01
C ALA A 515 25.96 -6.87 1.95
N VAL A 516 24.64 -7.14 2.01
CA VAL A 516 24.09 -8.50 1.86
C VAL A 516 24.42 -9.08 0.49
N ALA A 517 24.27 -8.30 -0.59
CA ALA A 517 24.67 -8.72 -1.93
C ALA A 517 26.17 -9.06 -2.02
N GLY A 518 27.01 -8.27 -1.32
CA GLY A 518 28.45 -8.49 -1.17
C GLY A 518 28.84 -9.68 -0.29
N GLY A 519 27.88 -10.34 0.36
CA GLY A 519 28.09 -11.54 1.19
C GLY A 519 28.08 -11.29 2.69
N ASP A 520 27.92 -10.05 3.16
CA ASP A 520 27.71 -9.77 4.58
C ASP A 520 26.26 -10.09 4.99
N MET A 521 26.06 -11.32 5.46
CA MET A 521 24.74 -11.82 5.86
C MET A 521 24.31 -11.36 7.26
N SER A 522 25.12 -10.60 8.00
CA SER A 522 24.80 -10.17 9.37
C SER A 522 23.48 -9.40 9.47
N ARG A 523 23.10 -8.72 8.39
CA ARG A 523 21.90 -7.87 8.29
C ARG A 523 20.74 -8.53 7.55
N ALA A 524 20.91 -9.73 7.00
CA ALA A 524 19.94 -10.31 6.08
C ALA A 524 18.60 -10.70 6.75
N GLY A 525 18.59 -10.90 8.07
CA GLY A 525 17.38 -11.13 8.88
C GLY A 525 16.91 -9.90 9.66
N SER A 526 17.35 -8.70 9.28
CA SER A 526 17.01 -7.44 9.94
C SER A 526 15.75 -6.81 9.33
N CYS A 527 15.01 -6.07 10.13
CA CYS A 527 13.95 -5.16 9.71
C CYS A 527 14.44 -3.71 9.59
N GLY A 528 15.74 -3.47 9.69
CA GLY A 528 16.34 -2.16 9.55
C GLY A 528 16.52 -1.43 10.88
N ARG A 529 16.94 -0.17 10.77
CA ARG A 529 17.20 0.72 11.92
C ARG A 529 16.00 1.63 12.18
N PRO A 530 15.71 1.98 13.45
CA PRO A 530 14.72 3.01 13.77
C PRO A 530 15.00 4.32 13.04
N VAL A 531 13.97 4.90 12.42
CA VAL A 531 14.10 6.21 11.77
C VAL A 531 13.70 7.32 12.73
N ALA A 532 14.51 8.37 12.81
CA ALA A 532 14.27 9.47 13.75
C ALA A 532 12.93 10.18 13.50
N ALA A 533 12.50 10.28 12.24
CA ALA A 533 11.21 10.85 11.85
C ALA A 533 10.01 10.06 12.42
N ALA A 534 10.21 8.81 12.83
CA ALA A 534 9.18 7.98 13.43
C ALA A 534 9.07 8.13 14.95
N GLY A 535 9.92 8.94 15.59
CA GLY A 535 9.95 9.06 17.04
C GLY A 535 10.83 7.99 17.70
N GLU A 536 10.37 7.45 18.83
CA GLU A 536 11.16 6.52 19.65
C GLU A 536 10.66 5.08 19.49
N LEU A 537 11.60 4.16 19.28
CA LEU A 537 11.34 2.71 19.23
C LEU A 537 12.21 2.02 20.29
N ARG A 538 11.60 1.10 21.05
CA ARG A 538 12.29 0.23 22.00
C ARG A 538 11.73 -1.18 21.97
N VAL A 539 12.50 -2.11 22.52
CA VAL A 539 12.06 -3.47 22.82
C VAL A 539 11.93 -3.59 24.33
N ALA A 540 10.74 -3.95 24.82
CA ALA A 540 10.48 -4.17 26.24
C ALA A 540 11.22 -5.43 26.74
N PRO A 541 11.41 -5.62 28.07
CA PRO A 541 12.01 -6.85 28.61
C PRO A 541 11.31 -8.15 28.15
N SER A 542 9.99 -8.09 27.88
CA SER A 542 9.21 -9.19 27.31
C SER A 542 9.57 -9.54 25.85
N GLY A 543 10.42 -8.75 25.20
CA GLY A 543 10.69 -8.84 23.77
C GLY A 543 9.69 -8.09 22.89
N GLU A 544 8.63 -7.50 23.44
CA GLU A 544 7.64 -6.76 22.64
C GLU A 544 8.22 -5.43 22.12
N VAL A 545 8.03 -5.17 20.82
CA VAL A 545 8.38 -3.90 20.18
C VAL A 545 7.36 -2.83 20.55
N ARG A 546 7.84 -1.69 21.06
CA ARG A 546 7.02 -0.55 21.46
C ARG A 546 7.51 0.72 20.78
N VAL A 547 6.57 1.57 20.38
CA VAL A 547 6.85 2.83 19.71
C VAL A 547 6.13 4.00 20.39
N ARG A 548 6.78 5.16 20.44
CA ARG A 548 6.15 6.44 20.78
C ARG A 548 6.39 7.40 19.63
N SER A 549 5.31 7.78 18.95
CA SER A 549 5.36 8.58 17.73
C SER A 549 4.13 9.48 17.61
N PRO A 550 4.22 10.67 16.99
CA PRO A 550 3.05 11.41 16.54
C PRO A 550 2.17 10.65 15.53
N MET A 551 2.72 9.61 14.88
CA MET A 551 1.99 8.72 13.98
C MET A 551 1.16 7.66 14.71
N VAL A 552 1.38 7.44 16.02
CA VAL A 552 0.66 6.43 16.80
C VAL A 552 -0.82 6.79 16.85
N VAL A 553 -1.66 5.83 16.48
CA VAL A 553 -3.11 5.94 16.61
C VAL A 553 -3.47 6.02 18.09
N ALA A 554 -4.23 7.03 18.47
CA ALA A 554 -4.45 7.39 19.87
C ALA A 554 -5.00 6.23 20.71
N GLU A 555 -5.87 5.41 20.12
CA GLU A 555 -6.50 4.23 20.73
C GLU A 555 -5.50 3.11 21.07
N TYR A 556 -4.33 3.10 20.45
CA TYR A 556 -3.27 2.11 20.67
C TYR A 556 -2.17 2.60 21.61
N ALA A 557 -2.18 3.89 21.97
CA ALA A 557 -1.24 4.45 22.94
C ALA A 557 -1.68 4.17 24.38
N ASP A 558 -0.73 3.86 25.25
CA ASP A 558 -0.94 3.94 26.69
C ASP A 558 -0.90 5.41 27.18
N ALA A 559 -1.07 5.60 28.50
CA ALA A 559 -1.07 6.93 29.11
C ALA A 559 0.24 7.71 28.90
N ASP A 560 1.34 7.01 28.62
CA ASP A 560 2.67 7.58 28.39
C ASP A 560 2.97 7.79 26.89
N GLY A 561 1.98 7.53 26.02
CA GLY A 561 2.08 7.67 24.56
C GLY A 561 2.76 6.48 23.86
N TRP A 562 3.00 5.37 24.55
CA TRP A 562 3.62 4.17 23.97
C TRP A 562 2.57 3.23 23.39
N CYS A 563 2.74 2.88 22.12
CA CYS A 563 2.01 1.82 21.45
C CYS A 563 2.78 0.50 21.50
N SER A 564 2.14 -0.54 22.01
CA SER A 564 2.61 -1.92 21.92
C SER A 564 2.21 -2.51 20.57
N LEU A 565 3.19 -2.85 19.73
CA LEU A 565 2.94 -3.30 18.36
C LEU A 565 2.47 -4.76 18.29
N GLY A 566 2.66 -5.55 19.35
CA GLY A 566 2.39 -6.98 19.33
C GLY A 566 3.39 -7.82 18.51
N ASP A 567 4.42 -7.19 17.95
CA ASP A 567 5.55 -7.88 17.33
C ASP A 567 6.62 -8.13 18.40
N LEU A 568 7.17 -9.35 18.41
CA LEU A 568 8.29 -9.72 19.28
C LEU A 568 9.59 -9.55 18.53
N GLY A 569 10.62 -9.06 19.19
CA GLY A 569 11.92 -8.84 18.55
C GLY A 569 13.05 -8.52 19.52
N ARG A 570 14.16 -8.07 18.95
CA ARG A 570 15.31 -7.52 19.67
C ARG A 570 15.96 -6.41 18.87
N LEU A 571 16.60 -5.47 19.55
CA LEU A 571 17.53 -4.52 18.93
C LEU A 571 18.95 -5.05 19.10
N ALA A 572 19.66 -5.24 17.99
CA ALA A 572 21.07 -5.64 17.97
C ALA A 572 21.81 -4.74 16.97
N ASP A 573 22.93 -4.13 17.38
CA ASP A 573 23.74 -3.23 16.54
C ASP A 573 22.95 -2.08 15.88
N GLY A 574 21.91 -1.62 16.57
CA GLY A 574 20.98 -0.57 16.11
C GLY A 574 19.91 -1.06 15.13
N TYR A 575 19.89 -2.35 14.81
CA TYR A 575 18.93 -2.98 13.91
C TYR A 575 17.85 -3.74 14.69
N LEU A 576 16.61 -3.65 14.23
CA LEU A 576 15.49 -4.43 14.73
C LEU A 576 15.46 -5.81 14.06
N HIS A 577 15.33 -6.86 14.85
CA HIS A 577 15.10 -8.22 14.38
C HIS A 577 13.81 -8.76 14.98
N LEU A 578 12.86 -9.15 14.12
CA LEU A 578 11.59 -9.72 14.56
C LEU A 578 11.71 -11.23 14.77
N ARG A 579 10.99 -11.75 15.77
CA ARG A 579 10.94 -13.15 16.19
C ARG A 579 9.56 -13.79 16.00
N GLY A 580 8.53 -12.99 15.83
CA GLY A 580 7.16 -13.47 15.69
C GLY A 580 6.15 -12.43 16.20
N ARG A 581 4.90 -12.86 16.35
CA ARG A 581 3.80 -12.01 16.79
C ARG A 581 3.03 -12.63 17.93
N LEU A 582 2.51 -11.78 18.80
CA LEU A 582 1.65 -12.19 19.91
C LEU A 582 0.23 -12.58 19.46
N ASP A 583 -0.23 -12.14 18.28
CA ASP A 583 -1.63 -12.22 17.86
C ASP A 583 -1.92 -13.25 16.74
N ARG A 584 -1.00 -14.20 16.48
CA ARG A 584 -1.12 -15.25 15.45
C ARG A 584 -1.46 -14.75 14.02
N MET A 585 -1.37 -13.45 13.74
CA MET A 585 -1.70 -12.90 12.42
C MET A 585 -0.76 -13.47 11.35
N ILE A 586 -1.34 -14.00 10.28
CA ILE A 586 -0.64 -14.57 9.12
C ILE A 586 -0.39 -13.45 8.10
N ASN A 587 0.82 -13.40 7.56
CA ASN A 587 1.25 -12.41 6.59
C ASN A 587 1.48 -13.02 5.20
N THR A 588 0.49 -12.86 4.33
CA THR A 588 0.52 -13.32 2.94
C THR A 588 0.94 -12.22 1.96
N GLY A 589 1.51 -11.12 2.46
CA GLY A 589 1.56 -9.82 1.76
C GLY A 589 0.32 -8.95 2.02
N TYR A 590 -0.73 -9.56 2.57
CA TYR A 590 -1.87 -8.93 3.24
C TYR A 590 -1.98 -9.51 4.66
N HIS A 591 -2.60 -8.79 5.58
CA HIS A 591 -2.80 -9.27 6.93
C HIS A 591 -4.05 -10.16 7.01
N VAL A 592 -3.85 -11.43 7.38
CA VAL A 592 -4.91 -12.42 7.58
C VAL A 592 -4.98 -12.79 9.06
N TYR A 593 -6.16 -12.75 9.65
CA TYR A 593 -6.38 -13.15 11.04
C TYR A 593 -7.01 -14.54 11.09
N PRO A 594 -6.26 -15.58 11.50
CA PRO A 594 -6.73 -16.97 11.49
C PRO A 594 -8.13 -17.15 12.05
N GLN A 595 -8.38 -16.55 13.21
CA GLN A 595 -9.62 -16.71 13.93
C GLN A 595 -10.87 -16.24 13.16
N GLU A 596 -10.77 -15.24 12.26
CA GLU A 596 -11.92 -14.87 11.40
C GLU A 596 -12.32 -16.00 10.46
N ILE A 597 -11.32 -16.70 9.92
CA ILE A 597 -11.51 -17.84 9.01
C ILE A 597 -11.96 -19.05 9.81
N GLU A 598 -11.32 -19.33 10.96
CA GLU A 598 -11.71 -20.42 11.86
C GLU A 598 -13.17 -20.29 12.28
N ASP A 599 -13.63 -19.10 12.70
CA ASP A 599 -15.03 -18.86 13.09
C ASP A 599 -16.01 -19.11 11.94
N ALA A 600 -15.61 -18.82 10.70
CA ALA A 600 -16.42 -19.14 9.52
C ALA A 600 -16.46 -20.65 9.25
N ILE A 601 -15.32 -21.34 9.37
CA ILE A 601 -15.22 -22.79 9.18
C ILE A 601 -16.00 -23.55 10.26
N ARG A 602 -15.94 -23.12 11.53
CA ARG A 602 -16.68 -23.73 12.66
C ARG A 602 -18.20 -23.74 12.46
N ARG A 603 -18.74 -22.84 11.64
CA ARG A 603 -20.18 -22.78 11.33
C ARG A 603 -20.62 -23.75 10.23
N ILE A 604 -19.69 -24.46 9.59
CA ILE A 604 -19.98 -25.36 8.47
C ILE A 604 -20.34 -26.74 9.03
N PRO A 605 -21.50 -27.34 8.63
CA PRO A 605 -21.86 -28.67 9.07
C PRO A 605 -20.80 -29.72 8.72
N GLY A 606 -20.44 -30.56 9.68
CA GLY A 606 -19.40 -31.58 9.51
C GLY A 606 -18.02 -31.15 10.02
N VAL A 607 -17.86 -29.99 10.65
CA VAL A 607 -16.62 -29.54 11.31
C VAL A 607 -16.77 -29.65 12.82
N ALA A 608 -15.89 -30.41 13.47
CA ALA A 608 -15.77 -30.50 14.92
C ALA A 608 -14.84 -29.41 15.47
N ASP A 609 -13.67 -29.23 14.86
CA ASP A 609 -12.69 -28.20 15.24
C ASP A 609 -11.86 -27.73 14.04
N VAL A 610 -11.17 -26.60 14.20
CA VAL A 610 -10.35 -26.01 13.16
C VAL A 610 -9.23 -25.15 13.74
N LEU A 611 -8.05 -25.27 13.13
CA LEU A 611 -6.92 -24.38 13.30
C LEU A 611 -6.54 -23.77 11.95
N VAL A 612 -6.42 -22.45 11.90
CA VAL A 612 -5.82 -21.77 10.75
C VAL A 612 -4.44 -21.28 11.15
N SER A 613 -3.44 -21.61 10.33
CA SER A 613 -2.04 -21.28 10.59
C SER A 613 -1.36 -20.73 9.33
N GLY A 614 -0.31 -19.96 9.56
CA GLY A 614 0.59 -19.49 8.51
C GLY A 614 1.74 -20.45 8.39
N GLU A 615 1.84 -21.16 7.28
CA GLU A 615 2.98 -22.02 7.01
C GLU A 615 4.04 -21.26 6.19
N PRO A 616 5.34 -21.33 6.58
CA PRO A 616 6.42 -20.83 5.74
C PRO A 616 6.41 -21.51 4.37
N GLY A 617 6.52 -20.73 3.29
CA GLY A 617 6.59 -21.29 1.92
C GLY A 617 5.59 -20.70 0.93
N GLY A 618 4.85 -19.66 1.31
CA GLY A 618 4.05 -18.90 0.35
C GLY A 618 4.90 -18.00 -0.53
N ARG A 619 4.45 -17.75 -1.76
CA ARG A 619 5.09 -16.83 -2.72
C ARG A 619 5.25 -15.38 -2.20
N HIS A 620 4.55 -15.02 -1.12
CA HIS A 620 4.46 -13.67 -0.57
C HIS A 620 4.69 -13.61 0.95
N GLY A 621 5.30 -14.65 1.55
CA GLY A 621 5.48 -14.79 2.99
C GLY A 621 4.93 -16.13 3.47
N GLU A 622 3.92 -16.10 4.33
CA GLU A 622 3.23 -17.28 4.82
C GLU A 622 2.12 -17.71 3.84
N THR A 623 1.79 -19.00 3.85
CA THR A 623 0.59 -19.54 3.20
C THR A 623 -0.44 -19.85 4.26
N VAL A 624 -1.67 -19.39 4.06
CA VAL A 624 -2.80 -19.74 4.95
C VAL A 624 -3.15 -21.22 4.72
N VAL A 625 -3.06 -22.01 5.79
CA VAL A 625 -3.47 -23.43 5.82
C VAL A 625 -4.55 -23.60 6.87
N ALA A 626 -5.58 -24.37 6.54
CA ALA A 626 -6.64 -24.75 7.47
C ALA A 626 -6.54 -26.24 7.79
N HIS A 627 -6.36 -26.57 9.07
CA HIS A 627 -6.46 -27.91 9.61
C HIS A 627 -7.87 -28.09 10.16
N ILE A 628 -8.59 -29.09 9.67
CA ILE A 628 -10.02 -29.29 9.95
C ILE A 628 -10.21 -30.66 10.58
N VAL A 629 -10.81 -30.69 11.76
CA VAL A 629 -11.25 -31.93 12.40
C VAL A 629 -12.71 -32.18 12.00
N PRO A 630 -13.04 -33.30 11.35
CA PRO A 630 -14.41 -33.59 10.93
C PRO A 630 -15.29 -33.98 12.12
N SER A 631 -16.57 -33.59 12.08
CA SER A 631 -17.61 -34.14 12.96
C SER A 631 -18.39 -35.21 12.20
N GLY A 632 -18.28 -36.47 12.63
CA GLY A 632 -18.96 -37.63 12.00
C GLY A 632 -18.24 -38.16 10.74
N ASP A 633 -18.92 -39.01 9.96
CA ASP A 633 -18.32 -39.79 8.87
C ASP A 633 -18.20 -39.05 7.53
N ALA A 634 -18.18 -37.71 7.56
CA ALA A 634 -18.05 -36.92 6.35
C ALA A 634 -16.71 -37.21 5.65
N ALA A 635 -16.76 -37.67 4.40
CA ALA A 635 -15.56 -37.96 3.63
C ALA A 635 -14.63 -36.73 3.57
N PRO A 636 -13.34 -36.85 3.93
CA PRO A 636 -12.40 -35.73 4.05
C PRO A 636 -12.37 -34.77 2.85
N ARG A 637 -12.38 -35.31 1.63
CA ARG A 637 -12.37 -34.50 0.41
C ARG A 637 -13.65 -33.70 0.22
N ALA A 638 -14.81 -34.28 0.55
CA ALA A 638 -16.09 -33.61 0.42
C ALA A 638 -16.22 -32.49 1.46
N LEU A 639 -15.75 -32.71 2.70
CA LEU A 639 -15.72 -31.68 3.73
C LEU A 639 -14.81 -30.51 3.33
N ALA A 640 -13.58 -30.80 2.89
CA ALA A 640 -12.64 -29.77 2.44
C ALA A 640 -13.19 -28.93 1.26
N ALA A 641 -13.81 -29.57 0.28
CA ALA A 641 -14.42 -28.87 -0.86
C ALA A 641 -15.56 -27.93 -0.44
N ARG A 642 -16.47 -28.40 0.43
CA ARG A 642 -17.55 -27.55 0.97
C ARG A 642 -16.99 -26.36 1.74
N VAL A 643 -15.96 -26.58 2.56
CA VAL A 643 -15.31 -25.52 3.31
C VAL A 643 -14.67 -24.51 2.36
N GLU A 644 -13.94 -24.96 1.35
CA GLU A 644 -13.32 -24.08 0.36
C GLU A 644 -14.34 -23.22 -0.39
N ASP A 645 -15.42 -23.82 -0.87
CA ASP A 645 -16.48 -23.11 -1.60
C ASP A 645 -17.15 -22.05 -0.73
N GLU A 646 -17.47 -22.38 0.53
CA GLU A 646 -18.06 -21.44 1.46
C GLU A 646 -17.13 -20.25 1.71
N LEU A 647 -15.83 -20.50 1.95
CA LEU A 647 -14.85 -19.44 2.20
C LEU A 647 -14.62 -18.57 0.97
N ARG A 648 -14.57 -19.16 -0.24
CA ARG A 648 -14.44 -18.41 -1.50
C ARG A 648 -15.62 -17.50 -1.77
N SER A 649 -16.81 -17.86 -1.32
CA SER A 649 -18.00 -17.02 -1.45
C SER A 649 -18.03 -15.85 -0.46
N ARG A 650 -17.34 -16.00 0.67
CA ARG A 650 -17.40 -15.06 1.81
C ARG A 650 -16.20 -14.13 1.94
N PHE A 651 -15.03 -14.54 1.47
CA PHE A 651 -13.79 -13.83 1.77
C PHE A 651 -13.00 -13.48 0.52
N ALA A 652 -12.30 -12.35 0.60
CA ALA A 652 -11.26 -12.00 -0.36
C ALA A 652 -10.26 -13.16 -0.59
N ARG A 653 -9.84 -13.35 -1.85
CA ARG A 653 -9.03 -14.50 -2.29
C ARG A 653 -7.75 -14.75 -1.48
N TYR A 654 -7.15 -13.73 -0.89
CA TYR A 654 -5.92 -13.87 -0.09
C TYR A 654 -6.17 -14.38 1.34
N LYS A 655 -7.40 -14.27 1.85
CA LYS A 655 -7.81 -14.83 3.15
C LYS A 655 -8.15 -16.32 3.04
N VAL A 656 -8.64 -16.77 1.88
CA VAL A 656 -9.01 -18.18 1.67
C VAL A 656 -7.76 -19.09 1.78
N PRO A 657 -7.77 -20.12 2.64
CA PRO A 657 -6.67 -21.08 2.74
C PRO A 657 -6.29 -21.66 1.38
N ARG A 658 -4.99 -21.84 1.15
CA ARG A 658 -4.48 -22.50 -0.07
C ARG A 658 -4.47 -24.01 0.05
N ARG A 659 -4.48 -24.51 1.28
CA ARG A 659 -4.50 -25.92 1.61
C ARG A 659 -5.49 -26.17 2.74
N PHE A 660 -6.29 -27.21 2.55
CA PHE A 660 -7.23 -27.72 3.54
C PHE A 660 -6.76 -29.12 3.92
N VAL A 661 -6.36 -29.29 5.17
CA VAL A 661 -5.87 -30.55 5.71
C VAL A 661 -6.93 -31.09 6.67
N VAL A 662 -7.65 -32.12 6.25
CA VAL A 662 -8.57 -32.82 7.16
C VAL A 662 -7.76 -33.82 7.96
N THR A 663 -7.85 -33.72 9.28
CA THR A 663 -7.01 -34.45 10.26
C THR A 663 -7.88 -34.98 11.39
N GLY A 664 -7.40 -36.01 12.10
CA GLY A 664 -8.07 -36.54 13.28
C GLY A 664 -7.93 -35.63 14.51
N ASP A 665 -6.87 -34.83 14.55
CA ASP A 665 -6.59 -33.88 15.64
C ASP A 665 -5.87 -32.63 15.11
N LEU A 666 -5.97 -31.53 15.84
CA LEU A 666 -5.29 -30.28 15.50
C LEU A 666 -3.80 -30.35 15.87
N PRO A 667 -2.89 -29.76 15.07
CA PRO A 667 -1.49 -29.67 15.43
C PRO A 667 -1.29 -28.72 16.62
N GLU A 668 -0.22 -28.92 17.39
CA GLU A 668 0.20 -27.99 18.45
C GLU A 668 0.58 -26.62 17.83
N GLU A 669 0.20 -25.53 18.53
CA GLU A 669 0.43 -24.14 18.09
C GLU A 669 1.87 -23.64 18.24
#